data_AF-A0A7R9KMR5-F1
#
_entry.id   AF-A0A7R9KMR5-F1
#
_cell.length_a   1.000
_cell.length_b   1.000
_cell.length_c   1.000
_cell.angle_alpha   90.00
_cell.angle_beta   90.00
_cell.angle_gamma   90.00
#
_symmetry.space_group_name_H-M   'P 1'
#
loop_
_entity.id
_entity.type
_entity.pdbx_description
1 polymer ?
#
loop_
_entity_poly.entity_id
_entity_poly.type
_entity_poly.pdbx_seq_one_letter_code
_entity_poly.pdbx_strand_id
1 'polypeptide(L)'
;MWSGIAHKHPWEPRRGYHDWWLQRHHQLLQYTNDHQKQIHAVFIGASIVQYYQTEDKELWDRYYAVKGAANYGIKGDSTSKVLWRIQNHELDGLRPKVVVVSCGPGYNSLDRKPSPSGPDVLEGLKEIIRQLRAKFTAAKVIIIGHTPYTNPSINEKSKQINVEMKKKADDKNVFFIDLTPYLTDSSGHQIPELFLSDHLHLSLEGYRLCSADVHPWEPQPGSGGWLQRHQQLSQYTHDHQKQIHAIFIGASITDYYQSDGRDLWNSYYVPKGAANYGIGGDSTSNVLWRIQNKELDGLNPKVVVVSCGPGYNTMNRNPSPSGPDVLRGLEEIVKELRAKFPAAKVIIIGHTPYIIQSISERSKQINVELKKTADNKNVFFIDLTPNLTDSSGHQKPELFKGDHLHLTLAGIELCSADVHPWEPQPGSGRWLQRHQQLSQYTRDHQKQIHGFFIGASGVARFETDGRQLWDSYYEPKGVANYGIGGDTTSNVLWRIQNQELDGLTPKVIVMSSGPGFNTMHHNESVSASDVLRGQQEIVSELRAKFAAAKHIIIGHTPYTNPSISERSKQINVEMKKLADNNTVFFIDLTPNLTDSSGHQIPELFNGDHLHLSLDGSLITSTVVTFLGIELCSADVQPWEPSPTGWTQRHKDLVKYTHDHQKQIHGFFIGASIVDNYQTDGKELWDSYYAAKGVANYGLGGDSTSNVLWRIQNKEVDGLTPKVIVITSGPGFNSMNRNPSPSAPDVLRGQQEIVSELRAKFTAAKMLIIGHTPYTNPSISEKSKQINVELKKLADNNTVFFIDLTPNLTDSSGHQIPELFKSDHLHLTLEGYSTYDDKIAKSN
;
A
#
# COMPACT_ATOMS: atom_id res chain seq x y z
N MET A 1 -39.27 -8.74 59.63
CA MET A 1 -39.94 -8.55 58.33
C MET A 1 -39.32 -7.34 57.63
N TRP A 2 -38.31 -7.56 56.80
CA TRP A 2 -37.72 -6.56 55.91
C TRP A 2 -38.39 -6.74 54.55
N SER A 3 -39.54 -6.07 54.32
CA SER A 3 -40.15 -5.98 53.00
C SER A 3 -39.44 -4.90 52.19
N GLY A 4 -38.99 -5.25 50.99
CA GLY A 4 -38.24 -4.38 50.08
C GLY A 4 -38.91 -3.02 49.88
N ILE A 5 -38.16 -1.96 50.17
CA ILE A 5 -38.51 -0.61 49.76
C ILE A 5 -38.24 -0.57 48.26
N ALA A 6 -39.28 -0.57 47.43
CA ALA A 6 -39.11 -0.44 45.99
C ALA A 6 -38.46 0.93 45.69
N HIS A 7 -37.33 0.93 44.99
CA HIS A 7 -36.50 2.13 44.73
C HIS A 7 -37.15 3.16 43.78
N LYS A 8 -38.39 2.90 43.34
CA LYS A 8 -39.29 3.84 42.68
C LYS A 8 -40.04 4.77 43.64
N HIS A 9 -40.01 4.49 44.95
CA HIS A 9 -40.67 5.30 45.97
C HIS A 9 -39.68 6.19 46.73
N PRO A 10 -40.12 7.37 47.19
CA PRO A 10 -39.32 8.25 48.03
C PRO A 10 -38.90 7.53 49.31
N TRP A 11 -37.67 7.76 49.76
CA TRP A 11 -37.20 7.26 51.05
C TRP A 11 -37.91 7.94 52.23
N GLU A 12 -38.32 7.19 53.27
CA GLU A 12 -38.89 7.79 54.49
C GLU A 12 -37.82 7.96 55.60
N PRO A 13 -37.63 9.19 56.14
CA PRO A 13 -36.69 9.41 57.24
C PRO A 13 -37.09 8.69 58.53
N ARG A 14 -36.13 8.00 59.17
CA ARG A 14 -36.26 7.44 60.52
C ARG A 14 -35.36 8.21 61.48
N ARG A 15 -35.76 8.39 62.75
CA ARG A 15 -34.96 9.08 63.79
C ARG A 15 -33.62 8.36 64.03
N GLY A 16 -32.50 9.09 64.04
CA GLY A 16 -31.12 8.60 64.20
C GLY A 16 -30.37 8.38 62.86
N TYR A 17 -29.05 8.07 62.91
CA TYR A 17 -28.07 7.76 61.82
C TYR A 17 -28.03 8.67 60.56
N HIS A 18 -29.01 9.55 60.36
CA HIS A 18 -29.22 10.37 59.16
C HIS A 18 -29.31 11.86 59.47
N ASP A 19 -29.01 12.28 60.71
CA ASP A 19 -29.15 13.68 61.14
C ASP A 19 -28.27 14.62 60.32
N TRP A 20 -27.05 14.19 59.96
CA TRP A 20 -26.15 14.97 59.10
C TRP A 20 -26.70 15.12 57.67
N TRP A 21 -27.36 14.08 57.15
CA TRP A 21 -27.91 14.07 55.80
C TRP A 21 -29.10 15.03 55.70
N LEU A 22 -29.99 14.99 56.70
CA LEU A 22 -31.11 15.94 56.83
C LEU A 22 -30.60 17.37 57.04
N GLN A 23 -29.54 17.56 57.82
CA GLN A 23 -28.90 18.86 57.97
C GLN A 23 -28.38 19.38 56.63
N ARG A 24 -27.74 18.53 55.81
CA ARG A 24 -27.28 18.92 54.47
C ARG A 24 -28.44 19.26 53.54
N HIS A 25 -29.54 18.51 53.58
CA HIS A 25 -30.76 18.84 52.85
C HIS A 25 -31.30 20.23 53.25
N HIS A 26 -31.39 20.54 54.55
CA HIS A 26 -31.82 21.87 55.02
C HIS A 26 -30.88 22.99 54.56
N GLN A 27 -29.57 22.75 54.52
CA GLN A 27 -28.61 23.71 53.96
C GLN A 27 -28.87 24.00 52.47
N LEU A 28 -29.20 22.97 51.68
CA LEU A 28 -29.51 23.13 50.26
C LEU A 28 -30.85 23.82 50.04
N LEU A 29 -31.86 23.58 50.90
CA LEU A 29 -33.11 24.36 50.90
C LEU A 29 -32.84 25.84 51.15
N GLN A 30 -32.02 26.17 52.15
CA GLN A 30 -31.66 27.56 52.42
C GLN A 30 -30.89 28.18 51.24
N TYR A 31 -29.91 27.46 50.69
CA TYR A 31 -29.16 27.89 49.51
C TYR A 31 -30.08 28.15 48.30
N THR A 32 -31.09 27.30 48.10
CA THR A 32 -32.11 27.46 47.05
C THR A 32 -32.86 28.77 47.25
N ASN A 33 -33.37 29.03 48.45
CA ASN A 33 -34.11 30.24 48.76
C ASN A 33 -33.28 31.50 48.54
N ASP A 34 -32.01 31.45 48.96
CA ASP A 34 -31.11 32.60 48.89
C ASP A 34 -30.64 32.87 47.45
N HIS A 35 -30.51 31.85 46.58
CA HIS A 35 -29.81 31.96 45.30
C HIS A 35 -30.62 31.55 44.07
N GLN A 36 -31.92 31.25 44.21
CA GLN A 36 -32.80 30.76 43.13
C GLN A 36 -32.73 31.51 41.79
N LYS A 37 -32.42 32.81 41.79
CA LYS A 37 -32.28 33.64 40.57
C LYS A 37 -30.94 33.46 39.85
N GLN A 38 -29.90 33.04 40.57
CA GLN A 38 -28.53 32.89 40.07
C GLN A 38 -28.24 31.47 39.57
N ILE A 39 -29.09 30.50 39.97
CA ILE A 39 -28.92 29.10 39.62
C ILE A 39 -29.50 28.83 38.23
N HIS A 40 -28.61 28.64 37.27
CA HIS A 40 -28.92 28.35 35.87
C HIS A 40 -28.69 26.88 35.50
N ALA A 41 -27.93 26.14 36.30
CA ALA A 41 -27.81 24.69 36.19
C ALA A 41 -27.79 24.02 37.57
N VAL A 42 -28.36 22.82 37.67
CA VAL A 42 -28.40 22.04 38.93
C VAL A 42 -27.68 20.73 38.70
N PHE A 43 -26.67 20.41 39.52
CA PHE A 43 -26.09 19.07 39.59
C PHE A 43 -26.63 18.42 40.85
N ILE A 44 -27.50 17.42 40.73
CA ILE A 44 -28.11 16.70 41.86
C ILE A 44 -27.67 15.25 41.87
N GLY A 45 -27.29 14.74 43.04
CA GLY A 45 -26.78 13.38 43.10
C GLY A 45 -26.02 12.99 44.35
N ALA A 46 -25.24 11.92 44.21
CA ALA A 46 -24.48 11.30 45.27
C ALA A 46 -23.09 11.94 45.48
N SER A 47 -22.14 11.15 45.98
CA SER A 47 -20.79 11.63 46.32
C SER A 47 -19.99 12.12 45.13
N ILE A 48 -20.15 11.57 43.92
CA ILE A 48 -19.48 12.09 42.72
C ILE A 48 -19.83 13.56 42.46
N VAL A 49 -21.09 13.94 42.70
CA VAL A 49 -21.50 15.34 42.59
C VAL A 49 -20.94 16.14 43.76
N GLN A 50 -21.10 15.65 45.00
CA GLN A 50 -20.65 16.39 46.17
C GLN A 50 -19.14 16.68 46.15
N TYR A 51 -18.34 15.73 45.67
CA TYR A 51 -16.88 15.76 45.78
C TYR A 51 -16.24 16.79 44.83
N TYR A 52 -16.96 17.35 43.85
CA TYR A 52 -16.52 18.59 43.20
C TYR A 52 -16.25 19.74 44.19
N GLN A 53 -16.87 19.73 45.37
CA GLN A 53 -16.63 20.74 46.42
C GLN A 53 -15.43 20.42 47.31
N THR A 54 -14.96 19.17 47.35
CA THR A 54 -13.90 18.72 48.28
C THR A 54 -12.61 18.32 47.57
N GLU A 55 -12.69 17.71 46.39
CA GLU A 55 -11.54 17.24 45.63
C GLU A 55 -11.02 18.29 44.63
N ASP A 56 -11.89 19.11 44.04
CA ASP A 56 -11.47 20.16 43.10
C ASP A 56 -12.46 21.34 43.00
N LYS A 57 -12.49 22.15 44.05
CA LYS A 57 -13.31 23.37 44.08
C LYS A 57 -12.91 24.35 42.98
N GLU A 58 -11.63 24.42 42.63
CA GLU A 58 -11.13 25.34 41.60
C GLU A 58 -11.67 24.99 40.22
N LEU A 59 -11.68 23.71 39.85
CA LEU A 59 -12.27 23.23 38.61
C LEU A 59 -13.78 23.47 38.58
N TRP A 60 -14.47 23.21 39.70
CA TRP A 60 -15.89 23.49 39.80
C TRP A 60 -16.18 24.97 39.55
N ASP A 61 -15.41 25.85 40.21
CA ASP A 61 -15.55 27.29 40.07
C ASP A 61 -15.28 27.75 38.62
N ARG A 62 -14.22 27.20 38.01
CA ARG A 62 -13.78 27.53 36.65
C ARG A 62 -14.80 27.16 35.57
N TYR A 63 -15.43 25.98 35.65
CA TYR A 63 -16.24 25.45 34.54
C TYR A 63 -17.74 25.47 34.76
N TYR A 64 -18.16 25.28 36.00
CA TYR A 64 -19.57 25.07 36.33
C TYR A 64 -20.13 26.27 37.09
N ALA A 65 -19.48 26.71 38.17
CA ALA A 65 -19.99 27.83 38.97
C ALA A 65 -20.07 29.14 38.16
N VAL A 66 -19.07 29.43 37.32
CA VAL A 66 -19.09 30.61 36.42
C VAL A 66 -20.29 30.63 35.47
N LYS A 67 -20.89 29.46 35.18
CA LYS A 67 -22.08 29.31 34.34
C LYS A 67 -23.39 29.31 35.15
N GLY A 68 -23.32 29.63 36.45
CA GLY A 68 -24.45 29.57 37.38
C GLY A 68 -24.86 28.14 37.75
N ALA A 69 -23.93 27.17 37.70
CA ALA A 69 -24.21 25.82 38.17
C ALA A 69 -24.13 25.73 39.70
N ALA A 70 -25.08 25.02 40.29
CA ALA A 70 -25.12 24.75 41.72
C ALA A 70 -25.03 23.25 42.01
N ASN A 71 -24.27 22.93 43.05
CA ASN A 71 -23.96 21.58 43.47
C ASN A 71 -24.91 21.12 44.59
N TYR A 72 -25.84 20.25 44.22
CA TYR A 72 -26.81 19.58 45.08
C TYR A 72 -26.39 18.11 45.33
N GLY A 73 -25.08 17.86 45.44
CA GLY A 73 -24.54 16.56 45.80
C GLY A 73 -24.67 16.26 47.30
N ILE A 74 -25.13 15.07 47.65
CA ILE A 74 -25.08 14.53 49.02
C ILE A 74 -24.57 13.08 49.00
N LYS A 75 -23.44 12.84 49.67
CA LYS A 75 -22.79 11.53 49.80
C LYS A 75 -23.80 10.53 50.38
N GLY A 76 -23.83 9.34 49.79
CA GLY A 76 -24.77 8.31 50.22
C GLY A 76 -26.19 8.47 49.69
N ASP A 77 -26.44 9.38 48.75
CA ASP A 77 -27.70 9.42 48.00
C ASP A 77 -27.87 8.19 47.12
N SER A 78 -29.06 7.61 47.23
CA SER A 78 -29.63 6.63 46.31
C SER A 78 -30.70 7.32 45.45
N THR A 79 -31.18 6.63 44.41
CA THR A 79 -32.31 7.12 43.60
C THR A 79 -33.52 7.51 44.46
N SER A 80 -33.87 6.69 45.46
CA SER A 80 -34.97 6.97 46.40
C SER A 80 -34.78 8.23 47.27
N LYS A 81 -33.53 8.58 47.62
CA LYS A 81 -33.22 9.78 48.40
C LYS A 81 -33.26 11.04 47.53
N VAL A 82 -32.75 10.95 46.30
CA VAL A 82 -32.89 12.04 45.32
C VAL A 82 -34.36 12.31 45.02
N LEU A 83 -35.17 11.26 44.82
CA LEU A 83 -36.62 11.38 44.67
C LEU A 83 -37.27 12.08 45.87
N TRP A 84 -36.90 11.69 47.09
CA TRP A 84 -37.41 12.34 48.28
C TRP A 84 -37.03 13.84 48.32
N ARG A 85 -35.79 14.20 48.01
CA ARG A 85 -35.34 15.61 48.00
C ARG A 85 -36.10 16.45 46.98
N ILE A 86 -36.34 15.92 45.79
CA ILE A 86 -37.13 16.57 44.73
C ILE A 86 -38.57 16.85 45.21
N GLN A 87 -39.14 15.94 46.00
CA GLN A 87 -40.51 16.07 46.53
C GLN A 87 -40.60 16.93 47.78
N ASN A 88 -39.49 17.08 48.51
CA ASN A 88 -39.40 17.91 49.72
C ASN A 88 -38.77 19.27 49.41
N HIS A 89 -39.22 19.88 48.31
CA HIS A 89 -39.03 21.29 47.97
C HIS A 89 -37.60 21.76 47.69
N GLU A 90 -36.60 20.88 47.67
CA GLU A 90 -35.19 21.29 47.53
C GLU A 90 -34.90 21.99 46.20
N LEU A 91 -35.73 21.77 45.17
CA LEU A 91 -35.57 22.39 43.86
C LEU A 91 -36.70 23.38 43.51
N ASP A 92 -37.56 23.73 44.47
CA ASP A 92 -38.69 24.62 44.23
C ASP A 92 -38.23 26.07 44.00
N GLY A 93 -38.93 26.80 43.13
CA GLY A 93 -38.58 28.19 42.76
C GLY A 93 -37.44 28.32 41.73
N LEU A 94 -36.63 27.27 41.53
CA LEU A 94 -35.54 27.27 40.55
C LEU A 94 -36.05 27.32 39.10
N ARG A 95 -35.24 27.91 38.22
CA ARG A 95 -35.46 27.92 36.76
C ARG A 95 -34.19 27.50 36.00
N PRO A 96 -33.69 26.27 36.21
CA PRO A 96 -32.48 25.83 35.56
C PRO A 96 -32.72 25.64 34.06
N LYS A 97 -31.69 25.91 33.26
CA LYS A 97 -31.63 25.52 31.84
C LYS A 97 -31.22 24.06 31.68
N VAL A 98 -30.43 23.54 32.64
CA VAL A 98 -29.90 22.17 32.64
C VAL A 98 -29.98 21.57 34.05
N VAL A 99 -30.42 20.32 34.15
CA VAL A 99 -30.34 19.51 35.38
C VAL A 99 -29.50 18.27 35.10
N VAL A 100 -28.34 18.19 35.74
CA VAL A 100 -27.42 17.04 35.68
C VAL A 100 -27.72 16.13 36.86
N VAL A 101 -28.00 14.86 36.59
CA VAL A 101 -28.31 13.84 37.59
C VAL A 101 -27.20 12.80 37.61
N SER A 102 -26.62 12.57 38.79
CA SER A 102 -25.67 11.46 39.01
C SER A 102 -26.00 10.74 40.30
N CYS A 103 -26.70 9.62 40.20
CA CYS A 103 -27.11 8.82 41.36
C CYS A 103 -26.13 7.67 41.67
N GLY A 104 -24.83 7.98 41.63
CA GLY A 104 -23.72 7.17 42.16
C GLY A 104 -23.52 5.76 41.54
N PRO A 105 -22.27 5.33 41.29
CA PRO A 105 -21.97 3.95 40.97
C PRO A 105 -22.25 3.04 42.18
N GLY A 106 -22.79 1.85 41.91
CA GLY A 106 -22.57 0.62 42.68
C GLY A 106 -22.79 0.61 44.20
N TYR A 107 -22.01 1.33 44.99
CA TYR A 107 -21.97 1.17 46.44
C TYR A 107 -23.26 1.66 47.15
N ASN A 108 -23.74 2.87 46.84
CA ASN A 108 -24.91 3.45 47.52
C ASN A 108 -26.25 2.91 47.00
N SER A 109 -26.25 2.46 45.74
CA SER A 109 -27.46 2.05 45.02
C SER A 109 -27.51 0.55 44.75
N LEU A 110 -26.43 -0.23 44.86
CA LEU A 110 -26.39 -1.67 44.55
C LEU A 110 -25.62 -2.53 45.58
N ASP A 111 -24.87 -1.97 46.53
CA ASP A 111 -24.08 -2.72 47.54
C ASP A 111 -24.58 -2.56 49.00
N ARG A 112 -25.66 -1.79 49.19
CA ARG A 112 -26.32 -1.70 50.51
C ARG A 112 -27.00 -3.03 50.85
N LYS A 113 -27.10 -3.42 52.12
CA LYS A 113 -27.88 -4.61 52.53
C LYS A 113 -29.30 -4.24 52.99
N PRO A 114 -30.37 -4.88 52.45
CA PRO A 114 -30.36 -5.80 51.30
C PRO A 114 -30.06 -5.06 49.99
N SER A 115 -29.33 -5.71 49.09
CA SER A 115 -28.89 -5.15 47.79
C SER A 115 -30.08 -5.06 46.86
N PRO A 116 -30.41 -3.87 46.33
CA PRO A 116 -31.49 -3.76 45.37
C PRO A 116 -31.11 -4.33 44.01
N SER A 117 -32.14 -4.71 43.25
CA SER A 117 -31.94 -5.21 41.90
C SER A 117 -31.57 -4.07 40.95
N GLY A 118 -30.81 -4.38 39.89
CA GLY A 118 -30.54 -3.41 38.82
C GLY A 118 -31.81 -2.77 38.23
N PRO A 119 -32.89 -3.56 37.98
CA PRO A 119 -34.20 -3.03 37.58
C PRO A 119 -34.79 -1.99 38.56
N ASP A 120 -34.67 -2.19 39.88
CA ASP A 120 -35.22 -1.24 40.86
C ASP A 120 -34.52 0.13 40.78
N VAL A 121 -33.20 0.12 40.60
CA VAL A 121 -32.40 1.36 40.42
C VAL A 121 -32.77 2.05 39.11
N LEU A 122 -32.92 1.28 38.03
CA LEU A 122 -33.35 1.78 36.72
C LEU A 122 -34.73 2.46 36.80
N GLU A 123 -35.70 1.86 37.50
CA GLU A 123 -37.02 2.46 37.70
C GLU A 123 -36.95 3.75 38.54
N GLY A 124 -36.09 3.77 39.57
CA GLY A 124 -35.83 5.00 40.33
C GLY A 124 -35.27 6.13 39.46
N LEU A 125 -34.32 5.84 38.57
CA LEU A 125 -33.78 6.83 37.62
C LEU A 125 -34.85 7.34 36.64
N LYS A 126 -35.68 6.44 36.10
CA LYS A 126 -36.82 6.82 35.23
C LYS A 126 -37.78 7.75 35.95
N GLU A 127 -38.08 7.48 37.21
CA GLU A 127 -38.98 8.31 38.01
C GLU A 127 -38.36 9.69 38.32
N ILE A 128 -37.05 9.76 38.58
CA ILE A 128 -36.33 11.05 38.73
C ILE A 128 -36.48 11.87 37.46
N ILE A 129 -36.22 11.28 36.29
CA ILE A 129 -36.37 11.96 34.99
C ILE A 129 -37.80 12.47 34.81
N ARG A 130 -38.79 11.63 35.10
CA ARG A 130 -40.20 11.98 34.97
C ARG A 130 -40.55 13.20 35.84
N GLN A 131 -40.14 13.21 37.10
CA GLN A 131 -40.42 14.33 38.01
C GLN A 131 -39.66 15.60 37.63
N LEU A 132 -38.40 15.50 37.22
CA LEU A 132 -37.62 16.65 36.77
C LEU A 132 -38.18 17.24 35.48
N ARG A 133 -38.61 16.43 34.51
CA ARG A 133 -39.25 16.90 33.27
C ARG A 133 -40.62 17.54 33.52
N ALA A 134 -41.36 17.05 34.52
CA ALA A 134 -42.61 17.67 34.94
C ALA A 134 -42.39 19.02 35.66
N LYS A 135 -41.37 19.09 36.54
CA LYS A 135 -41.04 20.30 37.31
C LYS A 135 -40.37 21.37 36.45
N PHE A 136 -39.50 20.98 35.51
CA PHE A 136 -38.71 21.87 34.66
C PHE A 136 -38.92 21.56 33.18
N THR A 137 -40.08 21.95 32.66
CA THR A 137 -40.50 21.65 31.27
C THR A 137 -39.52 22.16 30.22
N ALA A 138 -38.88 23.32 30.46
CA ALA A 138 -37.89 23.93 29.56
C ALA A 138 -36.44 23.47 29.78
N ALA A 139 -36.14 22.77 30.89
CA ALA A 139 -34.76 22.36 31.20
C ALA A 139 -34.38 21.07 30.47
N LYS A 140 -33.13 21.01 29.98
CA LYS A 140 -32.53 19.74 29.55
C LYS A 140 -32.12 18.92 30.77
N VAL A 141 -32.39 17.62 30.76
CA VAL A 141 -31.96 16.68 31.81
C VAL A 141 -30.79 15.87 31.26
N ILE A 142 -29.67 15.85 31.97
CA ILE A 142 -28.48 15.06 31.62
C ILE A 142 -28.30 14.00 32.69
N ILE A 143 -28.27 12.74 32.29
CA ILE A 143 -27.97 11.61 33.17
C ILE A 143 -26.52 11.22 32.99
N ILE A 144 -25.74 11.29 34.07
CA ILE A 144 -24.40 10.73 34.11
C ILE A 144 -24.52 9.24 34.43
N GLY A 145 -23.99 8.40 33.55
CA GLY A 145 -23.94 6.95 33.73
C GLY A 145 -23.20 6.54 34.99
N HIS A 146 -23.53 5.36 35.51
CA HIS A 146 -22.79 4.78 36.62
C HIS A 146 -21.35 4.53 36.19
N THR A 147 -20.39 5.01 37.00
CA THR A 147 -18.96 4.81 36.73
C THR A 147 -18.55 3.35 37.00
N PRO A 148 -17.43 2.88 36.41
CA PRO A 148 -16.92 1.53 36.64
C PRO A 148 -16.63 1.27 38.12
N TYR A 149 -16.78 0.02 38.57
CA TYR A 149 -16.47 -0.39 39.95
C TYR A 149 -15.70 -1.72 39.98
N THR A 150 -14.83 -1.90 40.98
CA THR A 150 -13.95 -3.08 41.07
C THR A 150 -14.68 -4.38 41.37
N ASN A 151 -15.87 -4.32 42.00
CA ASN A 151 -16.70 -5.50 42.21
C ASN A 151 -17.38 -5.94 40.89
N PRO A 152 -17.06 -7.13 40.33
CA PRO A 152 -17.55 -7.55 39.01
C PRO A 152 -19.07 -7.63 38.90
N SER A 153 -19.76 -8.10 39.95
CA SER A 153 -21.23 -8.24 39.95
C SER A 153 -21.91 -6.87 39.90
N ILE A 154 -21.37 -5.90 40.64
CA ILE A 154 -21.88 -4.54 40.65
C ILE A 154 -21.56 -3.83 39.33
N ASN A 155 -20.35 -4.03 38.81
CA ASN A 155 -19.92 -3.45 37.54
C ASN A 155 -20.82 -3.90 36.39
N GLU A 156 -21.16 -5.19 36.34
CA GLU A 156 -22.06 -5.74 35.33
C GLU A 156 -23.47 -5.15 35.41
N LYS A 157 -24.02 -5.02 36.63
CA LYS A 157 -25.31 -4.34 36.84
C LYS A 157 -25.26 -2.87 36.39
N SER A 158 -24.18 -2.16 36.70
CA SER A 158 -23.98 -0.76 36.27
C SER A 158 -23.94 -0.64 34.75
N LYS A 159 -23.23 -1.54 34.05
CA LYS A 159 -23.20 -1.59 32.58
C LYS A 159 -24.60 -1.79 32.00
N GLN A 160 -25.38 -2.71 32.56
CA GLN A 160 -26.75 -2.97 32.11
C GLN A 160 -27.66 -1.75 32.32
N ILE A 161 -27.55 -1.07 33.47
CA ILE A 161 -28.29 0.17 33.74
C ILE A 161 -27.89 1.26 32.73
N ASN A 162 -26.59 1.44 32.46
CA ASN A 162 -26.10 2.43 31.50
C ASN A 162 -26.65 2.19 30.10
N VAL A 163 -26.68 0.92 29.64
CA VAL A 163 -27.28 0.55 28.35
C VAL A 163 -28.76 0.92 28.28
N GLU A 164 -29.54 0.60 29.33
CA GLU A 164 -30.98 0.93 29.35
C GLU A 164 -31.25 2.42 29.47
N MET A 165 -30.42 3.16 30.23
CA MET A 165 -30.53 4.61 30.34
C MET A 165 -30.19 5.32 29.04
N LYS A 166 -29.17 4.84 28.32
CA LYS A 166 -28.83 5.35 26.97
C LYS A 166 -30.02 5.19 26.01
N LYS A 167 -30.74 4.06 26.06
CA LYS A 167 -31.95 3.84 25.25
C LYS A 167 -33.12 4.77 25.63
N LYS A 168 -33.11 5.38 26.82
CA LYS A 168 -34.14 6.32 27.29
C LYS A 168 -33.79 7.78 27.12
N ALA A 169 -32.55 8.10 26.77
CA ALA A 169 -32.22 9.42 26.25
C ALA A 169 -32.96 9.65 24.93
N ASP A 170 -33.54 10.84 24.76
CA ASP A 170 -34.25 11.24 23.53
C ASP A 170 -33.39 12.19 22.67
N ASP A 171 -32.19 12.53 23.15
CA ASP A 171 -31.23 13.48 22.57
C ASP A 171 -31.83 14.86 22.24
N LYS A 172 -32.94 15.21 22.88
CA LYS A 172 -33.65 16.49 22.72
C LYS A 172 -33.81 17.19 24.07
N ASN A 173 -34.43 16.50 25.02
CA ASN A 173 -34.71 16.99 26.36
C ASN A 173 -34.05 16.15 27.46
N VAL A 174 -33.72 14.89 27.18
CA VAL A 174 -33.05 13.96 28.08
C VAL A 174 -31.82 13.39 27.37
N PHE A 175 -30.66 13.60 27.95
CA PHE A 175 -29.35 13.18 27.44
C PHE A 175 -28.72 12.17 28.39
N PHE A 176 -27.92 11.26 27.87
CA PHE A 176 -27.14 10.29 28.65
C PHE A 176 -25.65 10.41 28.32
N ILE A 177 -24.82 10.52 29.36
CA ILE A 177 -23.36 10.56 29.23
C ILE A 177 -22.79 9.30 29.86
N ASP A 178 -22.17 8.45 29.05
CA ASP A 178 -21.45 7.27 29.53
C ASP A 178 -20.00 7.63 29.83
N LEU A 179 -19.62 7.60 31.10
CA LEU A 179 -18.24 7.86 31.52
C LEU A 179 -17.36 6.60 31.48
N THR A 180 -17.95 5.41 31.29
CA THR A 180 -17.25 4.12 31.32
C THR A 180 -16.03 4.09 30.40
N PRO A 181 -16.13 4.48 29.10
CA PRO A 181 -15.00 4.38 28.17
C PRO A 181 -13.80 5.27 28.54
N TYR A 182 -14.03 6.32 29.33
CA TYR A 182 -13.01 7.27 29.75
C TYR A 182 -12.32 6.83 31.05
N LEU A 183 -12.99 6.00 31.85
CA LEU A 183 -12.55 5.58 33.16
C LEU A 183 -11.95 4.16 33.18
N THR A 184 -11.96 3.46 32.04
CA THR A 184 -11.41 2.10 31.92
C THR A 184 -10.35 1.95 30.83
N ASP A 185 -9.41 1.03 31.03
CA ASP A 185 -8.45 0.60 30.03
C ASP A 185 -9.10 -0.25 28.92
N SER A 186 -8.31 -0.68 27.93
CA SER A 186 -8.76 -1.51 26.80
C SER A 186 -9.24 -2.90 27.22
N SER A 187 -8.92 -3.35 28.44
CA SER A 187 -9.40 -4.60 29.03
C SER A 187 -10.68 -4.39 29.86
N GLY A 188 -11.16 -3.15 29.97
CA GLY A 188 -12.35 -2.78 30.73
C GLY A 188 -12.13 -2.67 32.24
N HIS A 189 -10.87 -2.63 32.71
CA HIS A 189 -10.53 -2.37 34.11
C HIS A 189 -10.42 -0.87 34.39
N GLN A 190 -10.69 -0.44 35.62
CA GLN A 190 -10.49 0.96 36.01
C GLN A 190 -9.03 1.40 35.75
N ILE A 191 -8.85 2.60 35.21
CA ILE A 191 -7.54 3.24 35.16
C ILE A 191 -7.23 3.75 36.58
N PRO A 192 -6.26 3.15 37.31
CA PRO A 192 -6.11 3.39 38.75
C PRO A 192 -5.90 4.85 39.12
N GLU A 193 -5.20 5.62 38.28
CA GLU A 193 -4.87 7.03 38.51
C GLU A 193 -6.11 7.95 38.49
N LEU A 194 -7.21 7.51 37.87
CA LEU A 194 -8.45 8.29 37.77
C LEU A 194 -9.38 8.11 38.98
N PHE A 195 -9.02 7.24 39.93
CA PHE A 195 -9.79 6.95 41.12
C PHE A 195 -8.99 7.22 42.40
N LEU A 196 -9.69 7.53 43.49
CA LEU A 196 -9.10 7.49 44.83
C LEU A 196 -8.82 6.03 45.23
N SER A 197 -8.08 5.85 46.33
CA SER A 197 -7.73 4.53 46.87
C SER A 197 -8.92 3.66 47.28
N ASP A 198 -10.13 4.23 47.36
CA ASP A 198 -11.37 3.48 47.59
C ASP A 198 -11.98 2.87 46.32
N HIS A 199 -11.37 3.12 45.15
CA HIS A 199 -11.80 2.62 43.84
C HIS A 199 -13.26 2.96 43.48
N LEU A 200 -13.83 3.97 44.14
CA LEU A 200 -15.23 4.38 43.99
C LEU A 200 -15.32 5.84 43.54
N HIS A 201 -14.57 6.73 44.20
CA HIS A 201 -14.57 8.16 43.90
C HIS A 201 -13.48 8.50 42.90
N LEU A 202 -13.74 9.49 42.05
CA LEU A 202 -12.77 10.00 41.11
C LEU A 202 -11.66 10.74 41.86
N SER A 203 -10.41 10.58 41.40
CA SER A 203 -9.30 11.44 41.81
C SER A 203 -9.47 12.84 41.20
N LEU A 204 -8.60 13.78 41.57
CA LEU A 204 -8.47 15.07 40.89
C LEU A 204 -8.37 14.90 39.36
N GLU A 205 -7.55 13.95 38.91
CA GLU A 205 -7.37 13.64 37.49
C GLU A 205 -8.64 13.04 36.86
N GLY A 206 -9.36 12.18 37.59
CA GLY A 206 -10.64 11.66 37.15
C GLY A 206 -11.71 12.74 36.98
N TYR A 207 -11.81 13.70 37.92
CA TYR A 207 -12.75 14.83 37.78
C TYR A 207 -12.40 15.75 36.63
N ARG A 208 -11.10 15.99 36.46
CA ARG A 208 -10.56 16.77 35.37
C ARG A 208 -10.90 16.16 34.02
N LEU A 209 -10.67 14.85 33.83
CA LEU A 209 -11.08 14.09 32.63
C LEU A 209 -12.59 14.24 32.32
N CYS A 210 -13.42 14.23 33.36
CA CYS A 210 -14.86 14.36 33.22
C CYS A 210 -15.33 15.82 33.02
N SER A 211 -14.41 16.79 32.89
CA SER A 211 -14.69 18.22 32.82
C SER A 211 -14.03 18.88 31.61
N ALA A 212 -14.49 20.08 31.24
CA ALA A 212 -14.10 20.76 30.01
C ALA A 212 -12.61 21.16 29.87
N ASP A 213 -11.78 20.92 30.90
CA ASP A 213 -10.32 21.07 30.84
C ASP A 213 -9.64 20.11 29.84
N VAL A 214 -10.33 19.03 29.43
CA VAL A 214 -9.75 17.94 28.61
C VAL A 214 -10.67 17.50 27.48
N HIS A 215 -11.39 18.44 26.89
CA HIS A 215 -12.11 18.20 25.64
C HIS A 215 -11.28 18.73 24.46
N PRO A 216 -10.30 17.96 23.94
CA PRO A 216 -9.53 18.32 22.74
C PRO A 216 -10.40 18.53 21.49
N TRP A 217 -11.67 18.14 21.52
CA TRP A 217 -12.68 18.42 20.48
C TRP A 217 -13.48 19.71 20.71
N GLU A 218 -13.30 20.40 21.83
CA GLU A 218 -13.91 21.72 22.04
C GLU A 218 -12.91 22.80 21.64
N PRO A 219 -13.29 23.74 20.75
CA PRO A 219 -12.39 24.78 20.29
C PRO A 219 -12.01 25.75 21.42
N GLN A 220 -10.72 25.93 21.68
CA GLN A 220 -10.20 26.84 22.71
C GLN A 220 -9.11 27.78 22.15
N PRO A 221 -9.17 29.10 22.45
CA PRO A 221 -8.11 30.01 22.05
C PRO A 221 -6.84 29.77 22.88
N GLY A 222 -5.67 29.99 22.28
CA GLY A 222 -4.45 30.25 23.05
C GLY A 222 -4.41 31.69 23.57
N SER A 223 -3.32 32.07 24.25
CA SER A 223 -3.15 33.40 24.85
C SER A 223 -1.84 34.08 24.43
N GLY A 224 -1.75 35.39 24.65
CA GLY A 224 -0.53 36.18 24.41
C GLY A 224 -0.02 36.09 22.96
N GLY A 225 1.24 35.69 22.80
CA GLY A 225 1.89 35.58 21.49
C GLY A 225 1.21 34.61 20.52
N TRP A 226 0.49 33.62 21.03
CA TRP A 226 -0.31 32.71 20.20
C TRP A 226 -1.41 33.45 19.43
N LEU A 227 -2.15 34.32 20.13
CA LEU A 227 -3.25 35.06 19.52
C LEU A 227 -2.75 36.07 18.49
N GLN A 228 -1.58 36.69 18.77
CA GLN A 228 -0.90 37.56 17.80
C GLN A 228 -0.50 36.78 16.54
N ARG A 229 0.02 35.56 16.70
CA ARG A 229 0.38 34.70 15.56
C ARG A 229 -0.83 34.31 14.72
N HIS A 230 -1.94 33.94 15.35
CA HIS A 230 -3.22 33.68 14.67
C HIS A 230 -3.69 34.91 13.85
N GLN A 231 -3.60 36.11 14.43
CA GLN A 231 -3.96 37.35 13.72
C GLN A 231 -3.07 37.61 12.50
N GLN A 232 -1.76 37.36 12.61
CA GLN A 232 -0.82 37.47 11.49
C GLN A 232 -1.17 36.49 10.36
N LEU A 233 -1.47 35.23 10.69
CA LEU A 233 -1.85 34.22 9.71
C LEU A 233 -3.20 34.56 9.04
N SER A 234 -4.15 35.10 9.80
CA SER A 234 -5.44 35.56 9.26
C SER A 234 -5.26 36.73 8.30
N GLN A 235 -4.36 37.68 8.61
CA GLN A 235 -4.01 38.76 7.68
C GLN A 235 -3.31 38.21 6.43
N TYR A 236 -2.37 37.26 6.59
CA TYR A 236 -1.71 36.60 5.48
C TYR A 236 -2.71 35.91 4.53
N THR A 237 -3.71 35.22 5.09
CA THR A 237 -4.84 34.64 4.34
C THR A 237 -5.55 35.70 3.51
N HIS A 238 -5.91 36.83 4.13
CA HIS A 238 -6.61 37.92 3.44
C HIS A 238 -5.81 38.44 2.24
N ASP A 239 -4.51 38.67 2.46
CA ASP A 239 -3.62 39.28 1.47
C ASP A 239 -3.27 38.32 0.32
N HIS A 240 -3.23 37.00 0.57
CA HIS A 240 -2.72 36.00 -0.38
C HIS A 240 -3.74 34.93 -0.81
N GLN A 241 -5.04 35.09 -0.49
CA GLN A 241 -6.09 34.09 -0.75
C GLN A 241 -6.09 33.47 -2.16
N LYS A 242 -5.70 34.23 -3.19
CA LYS A 242 -5.67 33.74 -4.59
C LYS A 242 -4.43 32.91 -4.92
N GLN A 243 -3.36 33.04 -4.14
CA GLN A 243 -2.07 32.36 -4.34
C GLN A 243 -1.97 31.06 -3.53
N ILE A 244 -2.83 30.92 -2.51
CA ILE A 244 -2.84 29.76 -1.61
C ILE A 244 -3.67 28.64 -2.24
N HIS A 245 -2.97 27.59 -2.66
CA HIS A 245 -3.53 26.39 -3.28
C HIS A 245 -3.37 25.14 -2.41
N ALA A 246 -2.47 25.18 -1.41
CA ALA A 246 -2.34 24.14 -0.40
C ALA A 246 -2.15 24.77 0.99
N ILE A 247 -2.66 24.09 2.02
CA ILE A 247 -2.57 24.55 3.42
C ILE A 247 -1.87 23.47 4.22
N PHE A 248 -0.86 23.83 5.01
CA PHE A 248 -0.33 23.00 6.08
C PHE A 248 -0.74 23.63 7.40
N ILE A 249 -1.66 23.01 8.14
CA ILE A 249 -2.14 23.53 9.43
C ILE A 249 -1.76 22.58 10.56
N GLY A 250 -1.24 23.14 11.66
CA GLY A 250 -0.77 22.29 12.73
C GLY A 250 -0.03 22.99 13.85
N ALA A 251 0.69 22.16 14.62
CA ALA A 251 1.48 22.57 15.76
C ALA A 251 2.96 22.82 15.40
N SER A 252 3.87 22.53 16.32
CA SER A 252 5.29 22.85 16.18
C SER A 252 6.00 22.11 15.04
N ILE A 253 5.65 20.86 14.70
CA ILE A 253 6.26 20.20 13.52
C ILE A 253 5.97 20.99 12.23
N THR A 254 4.73 21.47 12.08
CA THR A 254 4.36 22.30 10.93
C THR A 254 5.07 23.66 10.98
N ASP A 255 5.11 24.30 12.14
CA ASP A 255 5.76 25.60 12.33
C ASP A 255 7.26 25.56 12.00
N TYR A 256 7.94 24.44 12.28
CA TYR A 256 9.38 24.27 12.06
C TYR A 256 9.80 24.24 10.58
N TYR A 257 8.87 24.03 9.65
CA TYR A 257 9.15 24.27 8.23
C TYR A 257 9.44 25.75 7.92
N GLN A 258 9.05 26.69 8.79
CA GLN A 258 9.38 28.11 8.63
C GLN A 258 10.76 28.48 9.20
N SER A 259 11.35 27.61 10.02
CA SER A 259 12.68 27.76 10.60
C SER A 259 13.65 26.77 9.98
N ASP A 260 13.87 25.62 10.61
CA ASP A 260 14.91 24.66 10.23
C ASP A 260 14.63 24.03 8.86
N GLY A 261 13.36 23.83 8.51
CA GLY A 261 12.93 23.30 7.21
C GLY A 261 12.74 24.36 6.13
N ARG A 262 13.17 25.61 6.33
CA ARG A 262 12.83 26.75 5.46
C ARG A 262 13.27 26.56 4.02
N ASP A 263 14.48 26.07 3.80
CA ASP A 263 15.01 25.91 2.43
C ASP A 263 14.26 24.82 1.68
N LEU A 264 13.93 23.72 2.35
CA LEU A 264 13.03 22.69 1.83
C LEU A 264 11.63 23.26 1.57
N TRP A 265 11.08 24.04 2.50
CA TRP A 265 9.76 24.65 2.33
C TRP A 265 9.69 25.59 1.13
N ASN A 266 10.68 26.47 0.98
CA ASN A 266 10.75 27.46 -0.09
C ASN A 266 11.02 26.85 -1.45
N SER A 267 11.86 25.81 -1.52
CA SER A 267 12.15 25.12 -2.78
C SER A 267 10.99 24.24 -3.23
N TYR A 268 10.23 23.67 -2.29
CA TYR A 268 9.30 22.60 -2.59
C TYR A 268 7.81 23.00 -2.49
N TYR A 269 7.40 23.55 -1.35
CA TYR A 269 6.00 23.80 -1.03
C TYR A 269 5.54 25.17 -1.54
N VAL A 270 6.39 26.20 -1.48
CA VAL A 270 6.06 27.55 -1.98
C VAL A 270 5.70 27.57 -3.47
N PRO A 271 6.43 26.92 -4.39
CA PRO A 271 6.06 26.90 -5.82
C PRO A 271 4.72 26.24 -6.11
N LYS A 272 4.22 25.40 -5.19
CA LYS A 272 2.90 24.74 -5.29
C LYS A 272 1.77 25.60 -4.71
N GLY A 273 2.06 26.83 -4.29
CA GLY A 273 1.12 27.70 -3.61
C GLY A 273 0.77 27.20 -2.21
N ALA A 274 1.68 26.51 -1.53
CA ALA A 274 1.44 26.05 -0.16
C ALA A 274 1.69 27.18 0.85
N ALA A 275 0.81 27.27 1.84
CA ALA A 275 0.93 28.19 2.96
C ALA A 275 1.02 27.41 4.29
N ASN A 276 1.90 27.90 5.17
CA ASN A 276 2.19 27.29 6.46
C ASN A 276 1.41 28.01 7.57
N TYR A 277 0.45 27.29 8.15
CA TYR A 277 -0.39 27.69 9.29
C TYR A 277 0.00 26.92 10.56
N GLY A 278 1.28 26.61 10.72
CA GLY A 278 1.85 26.07 11.94
C GLY A 278 1.89 27.12 13.05
N ILE A 279 1.50 26.74 14.26
CA ILE A 279 1.75 27.52 15.47
C ILE A 279 2.31 26.58 16.54
N GLY A 280 3.53 26.85 17.02
CA GLY A 280 4.15 26.08 18.09
C GLY A 280 3.26 25.96 19.33
N GLY A 281 3.11 24.75 19.86
CA GLY A 281 2.33 24.47 21.06
C GLY A 281 0.83 24.23 20.84
N ASP A 282 0.34 24.31 19.60
CA ASP A 282 -1.06 23.98 19.31
C ASP A 282 -1.43 22.56 19.75
N SER A 283 -2.61 22.46 20.37
CA SER A 283 -3.36 21.20 20.46
C SER A 283 -4.45 21.14 19.40
N THR A 284 -5.11 20.00 19.33
CA THR A 284 -6.35 19.79 18.58
C THR A 284 -7.41 20.87 18.84
N SER A 285 -7.63 21.29 20.09
CA SER A 285 -8.60 22.36 20.42
C SER A 285 -8.19 23.73 19.91
N ASN A 286 -6.89 24.02 19.85
CA ASN A 286 -6.38 25.29 19.33
C ASN A 286 -6.52 25.37 17.80
N VAL A 287 -6.14 24.30 17.09
CA VAL A 287 -6.32 24.18 15.64
C VAL A 287 -7.80 24.31 15.27
N LEU A 288 -8.68 23.60 15.99
CA LEU A 288 -10.12 23.66 15.78
C LEU A 288 -10.65 25.09 15.96
N TRP A 289 -10.20 25.79 17.01
CA TRP A 289 -10.58 27.18 17.26
C TRP A 289 -10.13 28.10 16.12
N ARG A 290 -8.91 27.95 15.60
CA ARG A 290 -8.40 28.80 14.49
C ARG A 290 -9.21 28.60 13.21
N ILE A 291 -9.56 27.36 12.88
CA ILE A 291 -10.41 27.04 11.71
C ILE A 291 -11.78 27.70 11.85
N GLN A 292 -12.39 27.64 13.04
CA GLN A 292 -13.70 28.23 13.30
C GLN A 292 -13.67 29.77 13.44
N ASN A 293 -12.52 30.34 13.82
CA ASN A 293 -12.33 31.78 13.95
C ASN A 293 -11.67 32.41 12.71
N LYS A 294 -12.07 31.90 11.54
CA LYS A 294 -11.87 32.54 10.23
C LYS A 294 -10.42 32.63 9.74
N GLU A 295 -9.46 31.95 10.37
CA GLU A 295 -8.06 31.97 9.91
C GLU A 295 -7.92 31.50 8.45
N LEU A 296 -8.81 30.61 8.01
CA LEU A 296 -8.83 30.02 6.67
C LEU A 296 -10.01 30.50 5.79
N ASP A 297 -10.73 31.54 6.18
CA ASP A 297 -11.87 32.05 5.42
C ASP A 297 -11.43 32.64 4.06
N GLY A 298 -12.22 32.43 3.01
CA GLY A 298 -11.94 32.92 1.65
C GLY A 298 -10.97 32.07 0.84
N LEU A 299 -10.33 31.07 1.44
CA LEU A 299 -9.44 30.14 0.74
C LEU A 299 -10.20 29.10 -0.09
N ASN A 300 -9.57 28.64 -1.17
CA ASN A 300 -10.03 27.52 -1.98
C ASN A 300 -8.87 26.55 -2.28
N PRO A 301 -8.34 25.86 -1.25
CA PRO A 301 -7.21 24.97 -1.41
C PRO A 301 -7.60 23.71 -2.20
N LYS A 302 -6.64 23.14 -2.94
CA LYS A 302 -6.75 21.79 -3.52
C LYS A 302 -6.41 20.72 -2.48
N VAL A 303 -5.52 21.03 -1.55
CA VAL A 303 -5.02 20.10 -0.52
C VAL A 303 -4.90 20.81 0.83
N VAL A 304 -5.30 20.13 1.91
CA VAL A 304 -5.06 20.55 3.29
C VAL A 304 -4.32 19.43 4.01
N VAL A 305 -3.10 19.70 4.45
CA VAL A 305 -2.29 18.82 5.30
C VAL A 305 -2.48 19.25 6.74
N VAL A 306 -2.88 18.32 7.60
CA VAL A 306 -3.13 18.58 9.02
C VAL A 306 -2.24 17.70 9.90
N SER A 307 -1.51 18.34 10.82
CA SER A 307 -0.67 17.67 11.82
C SER A 307 -0.82 18.36 13.17
N CYS A 308 -1.38 17.68 14.18
CA CYS A 308 -1.47 18.24 15.54
C CYS A 308 -0.24 17.89 16.41
N GLY A 309 0.94 17.90 15.78
CA GLY A 309 2.24 17.80 16.44
C GLY A 309 2.53 16.43 17.04
N PRO A 310 3.64 16.31 17.78
CA PRO A 310 3.94 15.12 18.55
C PRO A 310 2.88 14.95 19.62
N GLY A 311 2.56 13.69 19.92
CA GLY A 311 1.59 13.32 20.94
C GLY A 311 1.72 14.09 22.25
N TYR A 312 2.93 14.51 22.61
CA TYR A 312 3.24 15.34 23.77
C TYR A 312 2.44 16.66 23.88
N ASN A 313 2.27 17.47 22.83
CA ASN A 313 1.59 18.78 22.96
C ASN A 313 0.10 18.66 23.28
N THR A 314 -0.50 17.57 22.80
CA THR A 314 -1.91 17.28 23.01
C THR A 314 -2.12 16.40 24.25
N MET A 315 -1.19 15.48 24.55
CA MET A 315 -1.33 14.48 25.64
C MET A 315 -0.60 14.85 26.94
N ASN A 316 0.40 15.73 26.95
CA ASN A 316 1.09 16.15 28.17
C ASN A 316 0.53 17.47 28.73
N ARG A 317 -0.80 17.54 28.83
CA ARG A 317 -1.51 18.61 29.53
C ARG A 317 -1.79 18.15 30.96
N ASN A 318 -2.15 19.10 31.83
CA ASN A 318 -2.54 18.80 33.20
C ASN A 318 -3.96 19.35 33.42
N PRO A 319 -5.00 18.50 33.41
CA PRO A 319 -4.98 17.03 33.20
C PRO A 319 -4.55 16.58 31.79
N SER A 320 -4.12 15.33 31.67
CA SER A 320 -3.75 14.70 30.40
C SER A 320 -5.01 14.14 29.72
N PRO A 321 -5.36 14.56 28.48
CA PRO A 321 -6.49 13.96 27.78
C PRO A 321 -6.22 12.48 27.49
N SER A 322 -7.30 11.67 27.51
CA SER A 322 -7.20 10.27 27.12
C SER A 322 -6.89 10.13 25.62
N GLY A 323 -6.36 8.98 25.20
CA GLY A 323 -6.14 8.70 23.77
C GLY A 323 -7.41 8.86 22.92
N PRO A 324 -8.57 8.30 23.33
CA PRO A 324 -9.85 8.50 22.66
C PRO A 324 -10.27 9.97 22.54
N ASP A 325 -9.95 10.79 23.55
CA ASP A 325 -10.25 12.21 23.51
C ASP A 325 -9.46 12.90 22.39
N VAL A 326 -8.16 12.67 22.36
CA VAL A 326 -7.27 13.22 21.34
C VAL A 326 -7.71 12.78 19.94
N LEU A 327 -8.06 11.50 19.77
CA LEU A 327 -8.62 10.98 18.53
C LEU A 327 -9.88 11.76 18.11
N ARG A 328 -10.84 11.93 19.02
CA ARG A 328 -12.06 12.69 18.74
C ARG A 328 -11.78 14.14 18.34
N GLY A 329 -10.80 14.78 18.97
CA GLY A 329 -10.35 16.13 18.58
C GLY A 329 -9.84 16.20 17.14
N LEU A 330 -9.04 15.20 16.74
CA LEU A 330 -8.54 15.08 15.37
C LEU A 330 -9.68 14.80 14.36
N GLU A 331 -10.63 13.93 14.72
CA GLU A 331 -11.81 13.65 13.90
C GLU A 331 -12.67 14.90 13.68
N GLU A 332 -12.88 15.73 14.71
CA GLU A 332 -13.61 17.00 14.56
C GLU A 332 -12.85 18.00 13.69
N ILE A 333 -11.51 18.07 13.77
CA ILE A 333 -10.72 18.90 12.84
C ILE A 333 -10.92 18.43 11.40
N VAL A 334 -10.82 17.12 11.13
CA VAL A 334 -11.03 16.57 9.79
C VAL A 334 -12.44 16.88 9.29
N LYS A 335 -13.45 16.73 10.15
CA LYS A 335 -14.84 17.06 9.83
C LYS A 335 -15.02 18.54 9.49
N GLU A 336 -14.47 19.46 10.28
CA GLU A 336 -14.52 20.90 10.00
C GLU A 336 -13.81 21.25 8.69
N LEU A 337 -12.63 20.69 8.44
CA LEU A 337 -11.90 20.90 7.19
C LEU A 337 -12.66 20.37 5.97
N ARG A 338 -13.31 19.21 6.08
CA ARG A 338 -14.14 18.64 5.01
C ARG A 338 -15.41 19.44 4.76
N ALA A 339 -16.02 20.00 5.81
CA ALA A 339 -17.18 20.88 5.68
C ALA A 339 -16.78 22.22 5.03
N LYS A 340 -15.63 22.78 5.42
CA LYS A 340 -15.13 24.06 4.90
C LYS A 340 -14.60 23.96 3.48
N PHE A 341 -13.92 22.86 3.14
CA PHE A 341 -13.28 22.63 1.84
C PHE A 341 -13.72 21.30 1.22
N PRO A 342 -14.99 21.17 0.78
CA PRO A 342 -15.54 19.90 0.30
C PRO A 342 -14.80 19.34 -0.93
N ALA A 343 -14.21 20.20 -1.76
CA ALA A 343 -13.42 19.82 -2.94
C ALA A 343 -11.94 19.50 -2.65
N ALA A 344 -11.41 19.93 -1.49
CA ALA A 344 -10.01 19.72 -1.16
C ALA A 344 -9.75 18.30 -0.67
N LYS A 345 -8.57 17.76 -0.99
CA LYS A 345 -8.07 16.53 -0.34
C LYS A 345 -7.49 16.88 1.03
N VAL A 346 -7.85 16.12 2.05
CA VAL A 346 -7.31 16.27 3.42
C VAL A 346 -6.29 15.17 3.68
N ILE A 347 -5.08 15.54 4.07
CA ILE A 347 -4.00 14.60 4.43
C ILE A 347 -3.74 14.75 5.93
N ILE A 348 -3.94 13.67 6.68
CA ILE A 348 -3.70 13.60 8.11
C ILE A 348 -2.31 13.03 8.34
N ILE A 349 -1.45 13.78 9.00
CA ILE A 349 -0.16 13.29 9.48
C ILE A 349 -0.35 12.72 10.88
N GLY A 350 -0.02 11.43 11.06
CA GLY A 350 -0.08 10.74 12.34
C GLY A 350 0.81 11.38 13.41
N HIS A 351 0.47 11.11 14.67
CA HIS A 351 1.26 11.54 15.81
C HIS A 351 2.65 10.91 15.77
N THR A 352 3.69 11.72 15.97
CA THR A 352 5.07 11.23 16.01
C THR A 352 5.40 10.53 17.34
N PRO A 353 6.38 9.61 17.35
CA PRO A 353 6.85 8.96 18.58
C PRO A 353 7.47 9.97 19.55
N TYR A 354 7.49 9.64 20.84
CA TYR A 354 8.09 10.46 21.91
C TYR A 354 9.02 9.62 22.81
N ILE A 355 10.01 10.25 23.46
CA ILE A 355 10.98 9.55 24.32
C ILE A 355 10.32 8.87 25.53
N ILE A 356 9.20 9.41 26.04
CA ILE A 356 8.41 8.75 27.09
C ILE A 356 7.59 7.63 26.46
N GLN A 357 7.91 6.38 26.78
CA GLN A 357 7.31 5.20 26.15
C GLN A 357 5.79 5.17 26.23
N SER A 358 5.20 5.54 27.38
CA SER A 358 3.74 5.55 27.55
C SER A 358 3.04 6.55 26.61
N ILE A 359 3.69 7.67 26.29
CA ILE A 359 3.20 8.65 25.31
C ILE A 359 3.37 8.09 23.89
N SER A 360 4.50 7.45 23.60
CA SER A 360 4.77 6.82 22.30
C SER A 360 3.76 5.71 21.98
N GLU A 361 3.47 4.83 22.94
CA GLU A 361 2.48 3.75 22.77
C GLU A 361 1.07 4.31 22.57
N ARG A 362 0.72 5.38 23.29
CA ARG A 362 -0.56 6.05 23.12
C ARG A 362 -0.66 6.72 21.74
N SER A 363 0.40 7.36 21.24
CA SER A 363 0.46 7.89 19.86
C SER A 363 0.22 6.80 18.82
N LYS A 364 0.87 5.63 18.97
CA LYS A 364 0.65 4.48 18.07
C LYS A 364 -0.81 4.02 18.07
N GLN A 365 -1.43 3.90 19.25
CA GLN A 365 -2.83 3.52 19.38
C GLN A 365 -3.76 4.53 18.70
N ILE A 366 -3.53 5.83 18.90
CA ILE A 366 -4.28 6.89 18.23
C ILE A 366 -4.11 6.78 16.71
N ASN A 367 -2.89 6.59 16.21
CA ASN A 367 -2.61 6.47 14.77
C ASN A 367 -3.35 5.28 14.14
N VAL A 368 -3.44 4.15 14.83
CA VAL A 368 -4.21 2.97 14.37
C VAL A 368 -5.69 3.31 14.17
N GLU A 369 -6.30 4.03 15.10
CA GLU A 369 -7.71 4.42 15.00
C GLU A 369 -7.92 5.56 14.00
N LEU A 370 -7.05 6.58 14.02
CA LEU A 370 -7.12 7.73 13.13
C LEU A 370 -6.97 7.36 11.65
N LYS A 371 -6.18 6.31 11.36
CA LYS A 371 -6.08 5.74 10.01
C LYS A 371 -7.44 5.28 9.47
N LYS A 372 -8.37 4.85 10.33
CA LYS A 372 -9.72 4.41 9.93
C LYS A 372 -10.60 5.57 9.47
N THR A 373 -10.26 6.80 9.86
CA THR A 373 -10.93 8.03 9.39
C THR A 373 -10.59 8.36 7.94
N ALA A 374 -9.52 7.79 7.37
CA ALA A 374 -9.15 7.96 5.97
C ALA A 374 -10.03 7.10 5.04
N ASP A 375 -10.67 7.75 4.07
CA ASP A 375 -11.50 7.09 3.04
C ASP A 375 -10.71 6.72 1.77
N ASN A 376 -9.41 7.10 1.71
CA ASN A 376 -8.52 6.96 0.56
C ASN A 376 -9.08 7.58 -0.73
N LYS A 377 -9.97 8.55 -0.60
CA LYS A 377 -10.58 9.29 -1.71
C LYS A 377 -10.43 10.78 -1.51
N ASN A 378 -10.90 11.30 -0.38
CA ASN A 378 -10.86 12.70 0.00
C ASN A 378 -10.12 12.94 1.33
N VAL A 379 -9.95 11.91 2.15
CA VAL A 379 -9.19 11.92 3.39
C VAL A 379 -8.13 10.81 3.31
N PHE A 380 -6.87 11.18 3.54
CA PHE A 380 -5.71 10.31 3.50
C PHE A 380 -4.99 10.37 4.85
N PHE A 381 -4.29 9.30 5.21
CA PHE A 381 -3.52 9.21 6.45
C PHE A 381 -2.09 8.76 6.15
N ILE A 382 -1.12 9.44 6.75
CA ILE A 382 0.31 9.13 6.63
C ILE A 382 0.86 8.84 8.03
N ASP A 383 1.45 7.66 8.20
CA ASP A 383 2.14 7.27 9.43
C ASP A 383 3.63 7.49 9.29
N LEU A 384 4.17 8.44 10.05
CA LEU A 384 5.61 8.74 10.08
C LEU A 384 6.35 7.89 11.12
N THR A 385 5.64 7.13 11.96
CA THR A 385 6.23 6.37 13.06
C THR A 385 7.33 5.40 12.59
N PRO A 386 7.14 4.57 11.55
CA PRO A 386 8.17 3.62 11.11
C PRO A 386 9.49 4.29 10.72
N ASN A 387 9.43 5.52 10.21
CA ASN A 387 10.61 6.26 9.78
C ASN A 387 11.33 6.93 10.94
N LEU A 388 10.59 7.31 11.98
CA LEU A 388 11.10 8.01 13.15
C LEU A 388 11.58 7.08 14.27
N THR A 389 11.28 5.77 14.20
CA THR A 389 11.69 4.79 15.23
C THR A 389 12.67 3.73 14.74
N ASP A 390 13.54 3.24 15.62
CA ASP A 390 14.37 2.06 15.40
C ASP A 390 13.56 0.75 15.48
N SER A 391 14.23 -0.40 15.28
CA SER A 391 13.60 -1.73 15.35
C SER A 391 13.05 -2.10 16.73
N SER A 392 13.46 -1.39 17.78
CA SER A 392 12.94 -1.54 19.15
C SER A 392 11.78 -0.59 19.44
N GLY A 393 11.39 0.25 18.48
CA GLY A 393 10.31 1.22 18.61
C GLY A 393 10.69 2.49 19.38
N HIS A 394 11.98 2.71 19.64
CA HIS A 394 12.48 3.97 20.22
C HIS A 394 12.74 5.00 19.13
N GLN A 395 12.70 6.28 19.46
CA GLN A 395 13.07 7.36 18.52
C GLN A 395 14.51 7.17 18.03
N LYS A 396 14.72 7.38 16.73
CA LYS A 396 16.07 7.53 16.13
C LYS A 396 16.66 8.87 16.58
N PRO A 397 17.64 8.91 17.51
CA PRO A 397 18.05 10.15 18.16
C PRO A 397 18.55 11.23 17.19
N GLU A 398 19.15 10.82 16.07
CA GLU A 398 19.65 11.72 15.01
C GLU A 398 18.55 12.49 14.28
N LEU A 399 17.30 12.01 14.32
CA LEU A 399 16.15 12.64 13.67
C LEU A 399 15.42 13.63 14.58
N PHE A 400 15.76 13.68 15.86
CA PHE A 400 15.13 14.54 16.86
C PHE A 400 16.15 15.51 17.47
N LYS A 401 15.66 16.70 17.85
CA LYS A 401 16.44 17.64 18.65
C LYS A 401 16.65 17.10 20.07
N GLY A 402 17.51 17.76 20.84
CA GLY A 402 17.77 17.40 22.24
C GLY A 402 16.54 17.49 23.18
N ASP A 403 15.42 18.05 22.72
CA ASP A 403 14.14 18.01 23.45
C ASP A 403 13.32 16.75 23.17
N HIS A 404 13.79 15.89 22.28
CA HIS A 404 13.15 14.64 21.86
C HIS A 404 11.73 14.81 21.32
N LEU A 405 11.37 16.03 20.92
CA LEU A 405 10.04 16.43 20.50
C LEU A 405 10.05 16.93 19.05
N HIS A 406 10.97 17.84 18.76
CA HIS A 406 11.08 18.47 17.46
C HIS A 406 12.06 17.71 16.57
N LEU A 407 11.78 17.71 15.26
CA LEU A 407 12.62 17.05 14.28
C LEU A 407 13.88 17.91 14.00
N THR A 408 15.00 17.24 13.72
CA THR A 408 16.16 17.87 13.07
C THR A 408 15.84 18.13 11.60
N LEU A 409 16.69 18.85 10.87
CA LEU A 409 16.56 18.99 9.41
C LEU A 409 16.45 17.61 8.72
N ALA A 410 17.30 16.66 9.12
CA ALA A 410 17.25 15.28 8.61
C ALA A 410 15.90 14.60 8.90
N GLY A 411 15.32 14.84 10.09
CA GLY A 411 13.98 14.36 10.42
C GLY A 411 12.87 15.02 9.58
N ILE A 412 12.96 16.32 9.32
CA ILE A 412 12.02 17.07 8.47
C ILE A 412 12.09 16.59 7.01
N GLU A 413 13.29 16.41 6.48
CA GLU A 413 13.54 15.87 5.13
C GLU A 413 12.96 14.46 4.99
N LEU A 414 13.19 13.58 5.97
CA LEU A 414 12.64 12.23 5.98
C LEU A 414 11.11 12.21 6.00
N CYS A 415 10.49 13.04 6.85
CA CYS A 415 9.03 13.12 6.94
C CYS A 415 8.41 13.74 5.68
N SER A 416 9.11 14.68 5.03
CA SER A 416 8.68 15.26 3.75
C SER A 416 8.74 14.21 2.63
N ALA A 417 9.73 13.33 2.67
CA ALA A 417 9.84 12.21 1.73
C ALA A 417 8.70 11.20 1.91
N ASP A 418 8.13 10.98 3.10
CA ASP A 418 6.93 10.13 3.25
C ASP A 418 5.64 10.76 2.74
N VAL A 419 5.55 12.08 2.71
CA VAL A 419 4.42 12.79 2.07
C VAL A 419 4.52 12.68 0.55
N HIS A 420 5.73 12.45 0.04
CA HIS A 420 6.03 12.33 -1.38
C HIS A 420 7.07 11.22 -1.62
N PRO A 421 6.75 9.93 -1.35
CA PRO A 421 7.72 8.84 -1.43
C PRO A 421 8.24 8.57 -2.86
N TRP A 422 7.61 9.21 -3.85
CA TRP A 422 8.05 9.22 -5.24
C TRP A 422 9.01 10.36 -5.58
N GLU A 423 9.22 11.34 -4.70
CA GLU A 423 9.97 12.53 -5.07
C GLU A 423 11.47 12.35 -5.01
N PRO A 424 12.21 12.96 -5.94
CA PRO A 424 13.63 12.70 -6.10
C PRO A 424 14.42 13.09 -4.84
N GLN A 425 15.01 12.12 -4.14
CA GLN A 425 15.92 12.33 -3.01
C GLN A 425 17.23 11.53 -3.19
N PRO A 426 18.38 12.09 -2.77
CA PRO A 426 19.63 11.36 -2.79
C PRO A 426 19.64 10.29 -1.70
N GLY A 427 20.31 9.16 -1.94
CA GLY A 427 20.75 8.29 -0.87
C GLY A 427 22.01 8.86 -0.17
N SER A 428 22.45 8.21 0.91
CA SER A 428 23.58 8.66 1.72
C SER A 428 24.79 7.70 1.67
N GLY A 429 25.95 8.19 2.10
CA GLY A 429 27.16 7.39 2.28
C GLY A 429 27.61 6.64 1.02
N ARG A 430 27.62 5.30 1.08
CA ARG A 430 28.03 4.42 -0.03
C ARG A 430 27.18 4.62 -1.28
N TRP A 431 25.92 5.01 -1.12
CA TRP A 431 25.03 5.29 -2.23
C TRP A 431 25.53 6.48 -3.07
N LEU A 432 25.88 7.58 -2.39
CA LEU A 432 26.35 8.81 -3.05
C LEU A 432 27.69 8.56 -3.75
N GLN A 433 28.57 7.76 -3.14
CA GLN A 433 29.82 7.33 -3.78
C GLN A 433 29.56 6.53 -5.06
N ARG A 434 28.59 5.61 -5.04
CA ARG A 434 28.23 4.82 -6.23
C ARG A 434 27.64 5.70 -7.34
N HIS A 435 26.76 6.64 -7.00
CA HIS A 435 26.25 7.62 -7.96
C HIS A 435 27.37 8.44 -8.61
N GLN A 436 28.36 8.90 -7.83
CA GLN A 436 29.52 9.63 -8.34
C GLN A 436 30.36 8.77 -9.30
N GLN A 437 30.56 7.49 -8.99
CA GLN A 437 31.25 6.53 -9.87
C GLN A 437 30.51 6.33 -11.20
N LEU A 438 29.19 6.14 -11.16
CA LEU A 438 28.36 5.97 -12.35
C LEU A 438 28.34 7.25 -13.21
N SER A 439 28.27 8.42 -12.57
CA SER A 439 28.35 9.71 -13.25
C SER A 439 29.71 9.90 -13.95
N GLN A 440 30.80 9.48 -13.30
CA GLN A 440 32.13 9.51 -13.91
C GLN A 440 32.25 8.51 -15.07
N TYR A 441 31.78 7.28 -14.86
CA TYR A 441 31.74 6.25 -15.90
C TYR A 441 30.99 6.73 -17.15
N THR A 442 29.87 7.42 -16.96
CA THR A 442 29.08 8.04 -18.04
C THR A 442 29.90 9.04 -18.83
N ARG A 443 30.58 9.98 -18.16
CA ARG A 443 31.43 10.96 -18.84
C ARG A 443 32.53 10.31 -19.67
N ASP A 444 33.12 9.25 -19.14
CA ASP A 444 34.24 8.55 -19.77
C ASP A 444 33.81 7.66 -20.95
N HIS A 445 32.59 7.10 -20.90
CA HIS A 445 32.13 6.06 -21.83
C HIS A 445 30.88 6.44 -22.64
N GLN A 446 30.37 7.68 -22.56
CA GLN A 446 29.11 8.11 -23.18
C GLN A 446 28.93 7.72 -24.67
N LYS A 447 30.02 7.63 -25.45
CA LYS A 447 29.98 7.23 -26.87
C LYS A 447 29.85 5.72 -27.09
N GLN A 448 30.23 4.92 -26.10
CA GLN A 448 30.21 3.44 -26.13
C GLN A 448 28.92 2.88 -25.52
N ILE A 449 28.18 3.72 -24.78
CA ILE A 449 26.92 3.34 -24.14
C ILE A 449 25.79 3.49 -25.16
N HIS A 450 25.36 2.36 -25.72
CA HIS A 450 24.28 2.27 -26.71
C HIS A 450 22.94 1.88 -26.09
N GLY A 451 22.93 1.44 -24.84
CA GLY A 451 21.73 1.23 -24.03
C GLY A 451 22.10 1.12 -22.56
N PHE A 452 21.13 1.10 -21.68
CA PHE A 452 21.41 0.88 -20.26
C PHE A 452 20.26 0.27 -19.49
N PHE A 453 20.60 -0.39 -18.39
CA PHE A 453 19.66 -0.79 -17.35
C PHE A 453 19.73 0.22 -16.21
N ILE A 454 18.59 0.61 -15.65
CA ILE A 454 18.51 1.45 -14.45
C ILE A 454 17.51 0.86 -13.46
N GLY A 455 17.85 0.87 -12.17
CA GLY A 455 16.99 0.34 -11.12
C GLY A 455 17.77 -0.03 -9.85
N ALA A 456 17.14 -0.86 -9.02
CA ALA A 456 17.66 -1.21 -7.70
C ALA A 456 18.57 -2.46 -7.70
N SER A 457 18.49 -3.28 -6.65
CA SER A 457 19.34 -4.46 -6.46
C SER A 457 19.20 -5.50 -7.57
N GLY A 458 18.00 -5.69 -8.15
CA GLY A 458 17.82 -6.60 -9.28
C GLY A 458 18.66 -6.22 -10.52
N VAL A 459 18.96 -4.93 -10.69
CA VAL A 459 19.86 -4.45 -11.76
C VAL A 459 21.32 -4.52 -11.29
N ALA A 460 21.59 -4.07 -10.07
CA ALA A 460 22.96 -4.05 -9.53
C ALA A 460 23.58 -5.46 -9.46
N ARG A 461 22.79 -6.50 -9.17
CA ARG A 461 23.28 -7.88 -9.06
C ARG A 461 23.69 -8.52 -10.38
N PHE A 462 23.44 -7.88 -11.54
CA PHE A 462 24.12 -8.28 -12.76
C PHE A 462 25.64 -8.04 -12.70
N GLU A 463 26.15 -7.23 -11.78
CA GLU A 463 27.59 -7.10 -11.55
C GLU A 463 28.16 -8.25 -10.69
N THR A 464 27.30 -9.01 -10.00
CA THR A 464 27.70 -10.14 -9.15
C THR A 464 27.12 -11.45 -9.68
N ASP A 465 25.91 -11.81 -9.27
CA ASP A 465 25.31 -13.12 -9.49
C ASP A 465 24.97 -13.33 -10.97
N GLY A 466 24.57 -12.25 -11.65
CA GLY A 466 24.24 -12.25 -13.07
C GLY A 466 25.42 -11.91 -13.98
N ARG A 467 26.65 -11.81 -13.46
CA ARG A 467 27.81 -11.31 -14.21
C ARG A 467 28.07 -12.07 -15.50
N GLN A 468 27.99 -13.40 -15.43
CA GLN A 468 28.16 -14.26 -16.60
C GLN A 468 27.13 -13.95 -17.71
N LEU A 469 25.88 -13.65 -17.34
CA LEU A 469 24.85 -13.26 -18.30
C LEU A 469 25.10 -11.85 -18.82
N TRP A 470 25.57 -10.94 -17.97
CA TRP A 470 25.88 -9.58 -18.36
C TRP A 470 26.94 -9.52 -19.45
N ASP A 471 28.04 -10.24 -19.24
CA ASP A 471 29.16 -10.35 -20.19
C ASP A 471 28.73 -11.00 -21.51
N SER A 472 27.73 -11.90 -21.47
CA SER A 472 27.26 -12.62 -22.65
C SER A 472 26.22 -11.84 -23.46
N TYR A 473 25.28 -11.18 -22.78
CA TYR A 473 24.09 -10.61 -23.41
C TYR A 473 24.17 -9.08 -23.59
N TYR A 474 24.82 -8.36 -22.68
CA TYR A 474 24.67 -6.90 -22.58
C TYR A 474 25.97 -6.15 -22.85
N GLU A 475 27.08 -6.56 -22.24
CA GLU A 475 28.38 -5.88 -22.40
C GLU A 475 28.83 -5.77 -23.87
N PRO A 476 28.76 -6.83 -24.71
CA PRO A 476 29.17 -6.74 -26.13
C PRO A 476 28.30 -5.80 -26.96
N LYS A 477 27.10 -5.44 -26.45
CA LYS A 477 26.15 -4.53 -27.11
C LYS A 477 26.32 -3.08 -26.65
N GLY A 478 27.33 -2.79 -25.83
CA GLY A 478 27.53 -1.46 -25.24
C GLY A 478 26.40 -1.07 -24.28
N VAL A 479 25.83 -2.05 -23.56
CA VAL A 479 24.79 -1.79 -22.56
C VAL A 479 25.45 -1.57 -21.19
N ALA A 480 25.10 -0.47 -20.53
CA ALA A 480 25.64 -0.10 -19.22
C ALA A 480 24.69 -0.45 -18.06
N ASN A 481 25.26 -0.70 -16.88
CA ASN A 481 24.54 -1.03 -15.65
C ASN A 481 24.49 0.17 -14.71
N TYR A 482 23.32 0.79 -14.56
CA TYR A 482 23.05 1.87 -13.59
C TYR A 482 22.21 1.36 -12.40
N GLY A 483 22.48 0.13 -11.96
CA GLY A 483 21.91 -0.48 -10.78
C GLY A 483 22.58 0.00 -9.51
N ILE A 484 21.78 0.42 -8.52
CA ILE A 484 22.26 0.65 -7.15
C ILE A 484 21.37 -0.13 -6.17
N GLY A 485 21.97 -1.03 -5.39
CA GLY A 485 21.25 -1.79 -4.38
C GLY A 485 20.59 -0.88 -3.34
N GLY A 486 19.31 -1.12 -3.03
CA GLY A 486 18.55 -0.32 -2.07
C GLY A 486 17.81 0.88 -2.66
N ASP A 487 17.94 1.16 -3.96
CA ASP A 487 17.20 2.26 -4.59
C ASP A 487 15.68 2.12 -4.41
N THR A 488 15.07 3.21 -3.95
CA THR A 488 13.62 3.47 -4.06
C THR A 488 13.30 4.20 -5.38
N THR A 489 12.02 4.36 -5.70
CA THR A 489 11.58 5.20 -6.83
C THR A 489 12.12 6.64 -6.73
N SER A 490 12.16 7.19 -5.53
CA SER A 490 12.73 8.50 -5.22
C SER A 490 14.22 8.58 -5.59
N ASN A 491 15.02 7.58 -5.22
CA ASN A 491 16.46 7.59 -5.49
C ASN A 491 16.77 7.52 -7.00
N VAL A 492 16.08 6.65 -7.73
CA VAL A 492 16.25 6.54 -9.19
C VAL A 492 15.90 7.86 -9.88
N LEU A 493 14.77 8.48 -9.49
CA LEU A 493 14.34 9.75 -10.04
C LEU A 493 15.38 10.85 -9.80
N TRP A 494 15.96 10.88 -8.59
CA TRP A 494 16.99 11.87 -8.26
C TRP A 494 18.24 11.67 -9.12
N ARG A 495 18.69 10.43 -9.34
CA ARG A 495 19.86 10.15 -10.19
C ARG A 495 19.67 10.62 -11.63
N ILE A 496 18.48 10.38 -12.18
CA ILE A 496 18.12 10.81 -13.55
C ILE A 496 18.19 12.34 -13.67
N GLN A 497 17.70 13.06 -12.66
CA GLN A 497 17.67 14.52 -12.64
C GLN A 497 19.03 15.17 -12.29
N ASN A 498 19.93 14.43 -11.63
CA ASN A 498 21.24 14.92 -11.19
C ASN A 498 22.38 14.43 -12.09
N GLN A 499 22.17 14.57 -13.41
CA GLN A 499 23.19 14.47 -14.46
C GLN A 499 23.89 13.11 -14.61
N GLU A 500 23.44 12.06 -13.91
CA GLU A 500 24.07 10.73 -14.02
C GLU A 500 24.04 10.19 -15.45
N LEU A 501 23.03 10.59 -16.23
CA LEU A 501 22.77 10.10 -17.59
C LEU A 501 22.99 11.19 -18.66
N ASP A 502 23.67 12.29 -18.34
CA ASP A 502 23.90 13.38 -19.28
C ASP A 502 24.88 12.99 -20.39
N GLY A 503 24.63 13.46 -21.61
CA GLY A 503 25.44 13.16 -22.80
C GLY A 503 25.18 11.80 -23.45
N LEU A 504 24.39 10.92 -22.84
CA LEU A 504 24.03 9.63 -23.41
C LEU A 504 23.05 9.76 -24.60
N THR A 505 23.19 8.85 -25.57
CA THR A 505 22.26 8.68 -26.70
C THR A 505 21.80 7.22 -26.83
N PRO A 506 21.13 6.67 -25.80
CA PRO A 506 20.76 5.26 -25.77
C PRO A 506 19.72 4.93 -26.85
N LYS A 507 19.82 3.74 -27.43
CA LYS A 507 18.78 3.15 -28.29
C LYS A 507 17.73 2.42 -27.47
N VAL A 508 18.13 1.79 -26.37
CA VAL A 508 17.25 1.03 -25.47
C VAL A 508 17.55 1.38 -24.02
N ILE A 509 16.49 1.59 -23.25
CA ILE A 509 16.54 1.82 -21.82
C ILE A 509 15.70 0.72 -21.16
N VAL A 510 16.30 -0.03 -20.24
CA VAL A 510 15.61 -1.05 -19.46
C VAL A 510 15.47 -0.55 -18.03
N MET A 511 14.24 -0.18 -17.68
CA MET A 511 13.85 0.08 -16.30
C MET A 511 13.39 -1.25 -15.69
N SER A 512 14.19 -1.82 -14.79
CA SER A 512 13.71 -2.94 -14.00
C SER A 512 13.06 -2.42 -12.75
N SER A 513 11.75 -2.70 -12.58
CA SER A 513 10.96 -2.21 -11.46
C SER A 513 11.23 -2.91 -10.11
N GLY A 514 12.48 -3.30 -9.88
CA GLY A 514 13.04 -3.41 -8.54
C GLY A 514 12.98 -2.17 -7.62
N PRO A 515 12.48 -0.94 -7.93
CA PRO A 515 12.49 0.19 -7.00
C PRO A 515 11.14 0.47 -6.33
N GLY A 516 10.12 -0.36 -6.52
CA GLY A 516 8.92 -0.35 -5.67
C GLY A 516 9.03 -1.28 -4.46
N PHE A 517 9.84 -2.33 -4.59
CA PHE A 517 10.11 -3.29 -3.51
C PHE A 517 10.81 -2.63 -2.34
N ASN A 518 11.89 -1.88 -2.55
CA ASN A 518 12.56 -1.17 -1.45
C ASN A 518 11.65 -0.09 -0.84
N THR A 519 10.83 0.60 -1.62
CA THR A 519 9.85 1.56 -1.07
C THR A 519 8.84 0.87 -0.14
N MET A 520 8.30 -0.29 -0.54
CA MET A 520 7.35 -1.07 0.27
C MET A 520 8.03 -1.91 1.38
N HIS A 521 9.30 -2.26 1.22
CA HIS A 521 10.09 -3.08 2.15
C HIS A 521 10.78 -2.22 3.22
N HIS A 522 11.18 -0.99 2.91
CA HIS A 522 11.66 -0.02 3.90
C HIS A 522 10.50 0.61 4.67
N ASN A 523 9.33 0.73 4.04
CA ASN A 523 8.13 1.23 4.70
C ASN A 523 6.87 0.49 4.22
N GLU A 524 6.41 -0.49 5.01
CA GLU A 524 5.21 -1.27 4.70
C GLU A 524 3.92 -0.42 4.66
N SER A 525 3.95 0.81 5.19
CA SER A 525 2.80 1.72 5.16
C SER A 525 2.62 2.43 3.81
N VAL A 526 3.60 2.37 2.90
CA VAL A 526 3.49 3.02 1.59
C VAL A 526 2.45 2.30 0.73
N SER A 527 1.60 3.08 0.06
CA SER A 527 0.52 2.55 -0.76
C SER A 527 1.03 2.11 -2.15
N ALA A 528 0.30 1.20 -2.80
CA ALA A 528 0.58 0.82 -4.19
C ALA A 528 0.51 2.03 -5.14
N SER A 529 -0.39 2.99 -4.87
CA SER A 529 -0.53 4.23 -5.66
C SER A 529 0.70 5.13 -5.58
N ASP A 530 1.36 5.19 -4.43
CA ASP A 530 2.53 6.04 -4.24
C ASP A 530 3.74 5.50 -5.00
N VAL A 531 3.94 4.18 -4.94
CA VAL A 531 4.96 3.48 -5.72
C VAL A 531 4.70 3.61 -7.21
N LEU A 532 3.44 3.41 -7.62
CA LEU A 532 3.02 3.57 -9.01
C LEU A 532 3.31 4.99 -9.51
N ARG A 533 3.04 6.02 -8.69
CA ARG A 533 3.32 7.41 -9.05
C ARG A 533 4.81 7.61 -9.31
N GLY A 534 5.69 7.11 -8.44
CA GLY A 534 7.13 7.23 -8.65
C GLY A 534 7.65 6.50 -9.88
N GLN A 535 7.09 5.33 -10.18
CA GLN A 535 7.45 4.61 -11.41
C GLN A 535 6.98 5.36 -12.66
N GLN A 536 5.78 5.96 -12.62
CA GLN A 536 5.27 6.80 -13.70
C GLN A 536 6.15 8.04 -13.94
N GLU A 537 6.64 8.69 -12.88
CA GLU A 537 7.54 9.85 -12.99
C GLU A 537 8.91 9.44 -13.58
N ILE A 538 9.48 8.31 -13.16
CA ILE A 538 10.73 7.79 -13.76
C ILE A 538 10.55 7.57 -15.26
N VAL A 539 9.46 6.92 -15.67
CA VAL A 539 9.16 6.68 -17.10
C VAL A 539 8.97 8.02 -17.83
N SER A 540 8.29 8.99 -17.22
CA SER A 540 8.09 10.33 -17.77
C SER A 540 9.42 11.05 -18.01
N GLU A 541 10.31 11.09 -17.01
CA GLU A 541 11.63 11.72 -17.10
C GLU A 541 12.54 11.05 -18.13
N LEU A 542 12.59 9.70 -18.14
CA LEU A 542 13.38 8.96 -19.12
C LEU A 542 12.88 9.23 -20.55
N ARG A 543 11.56 9.30 -20.77
CA ARG A 543 10.99 9.63 -22.08
C ARG A 543 11.26 11.06 -22.49
N ALA A 544 11.20 12.00 -21.55
CA ALA A 544 11.53 13.40 -21.82
C ALA A 544 13.01 13.57 -22.21
N LYS A 545 13.91 12.87 -21.52
CA LYS A 545 15.35 12.93 -21.74
C LYS A 545 15.80 12.14 -22.98
N PHE A 546 15.13 11.02 -23.27
CA PHE A 546 15.51 10.06 -24.31
C PHE A 546 14.31 9.65 -25.17
N ALA A 547 13.67 10.62 -25.81
CA ALA A 547 12.48 10.40 -26.62
C ALA A 547 12.69 9.42 -27.81
N ALA A 548 13.93 9.33 -28.32
CA ALA A 548 14.29 8.43 -29.42
C ALA A 548 14.58 6.99 -28.97
N ALA A 549 14.77 6.76 -27.66
CA ALA A 549 15.05 5.43 -27.13
C ALA A 549 13.76 4.61 -27.01
N LYS A 550 13.92 3.29 -27.09
CA LYS A 550 12.87 2.33 -26.71
C LYS A 550 12.96 2.09 -25.21
N HIS A 551 11.82 2.19 -24.52
CA HIS A 551 11.74 2.10 -23.06
C HIS A 551 11.11 0.77 -22.66
N ILE A 552 11.88 -0.11 -22.03
CA ILE A 552 11.42 -1.43 -21.57
C ILE A 552 11.25 -1.36 -20.06
N ILE A 553 10.02 -1.64 -19.59
CA ILE A 553 9.65 -1.67 -18.18
C ILE A 553 9.49 -3.15 -17.78
N ILE A 554 10.37 -3.66 -16.94
CA ILE A 554 10.20 -4.99 -16.33
C ILE A 554 9.33 -4.81 -15.10
N GLY A 555 8.18 -5.51 -15.04
CA GLY A 555 7.26 -5.50 -13.90
C GLY A 555 7.88 -6.08 -12.62
N HIS A 556 7.20 -5.84 -11.49
CA HIS A 556 7.58 -6.36 -10.19
C HIS A 556 7.56 -7.89 -10.23
N THR A 557 8.62 -8.51 -9.71
CA THR A 557 8.70 -9.96 -9.57
C THR A 557 7.82 -10.46 -8.42
N PRO A 558 7.41 -11.74 -8.42
CA PRO A 558 6.68 -12.34 -7.31
C PRO A 558 7.48 -12.26 -6.01
N TYR A 559 6.79 -12.13 -4.87
CA TYR A 559 7.40 -12.08 -3.53
C TYR A 559 6.60 -12.86 -2.49
N THR A 560 7.28 -13.35 -1.46
CA THR A 560 6.71 -14.25 -0.45
C THR A 560 5.81 -13.55 0.55
N ASN A 561 5.99 -12.25 0.82
CA ASN A 561 5.08 -11.48 1.67
C ASN A 561 3.75 -11.22 0.95
N PRO A 562 2.59 -11.71 1.45
CA PRO A 562 1.31 -11.59 0.76
C PRO A 562 0.84 -10.14 0.54
N SER A 563 1.10 -9.24 1.50
CA SER A 563 0.72 -7.83 1.42
C SER A 563 1.50 -7.08 0.33
N ILE A 564 2.80 -7.38 0.21
CA ILE A 564 3.64 -6.82 -0.84
C ILE A 564 3.29 -7.46 -2.20
N SER A 565 3.10 -8.77 -2.25
CA SER A 565 2.72 -9.51 -3.47
C SER A 565 1.43 -8.96 -4.09
N GLU A 566 0.40 -8.72 -3.29
CA GLU A 566 -0.87 -8.16 -3.77
C GLU A 566 -0.70 -6.74 -4.33
N ARG A 567 0.06 -5.88 -3.64
CA ARG A 567 0.36 -4.52 -4.11
C ARG A 567 1.21 -4.53 -5.39
N SER A 568 2.20 -5.41 -5.50
CA SER A 568 3.02 -5.58 -6.71
C SER A 568 2.17 -5.99 -7.93
N LYS A 569 1.18 -6.87 -7.74
CA LYS A 569 0.22 -7.24 -8.81
C LYS A 569 -0.59 -6.02 -9.25
N GLN A 570 -1.08 -5.21 -8.31
CA GLN A 570 -1.83 -3.99 -8.62
C GLN A 570 -0.97 -2.98 -9.40
N ILE A 571 0.30 -2.79 -8.98
CA ILE A 571 1.24 -1.91 -9.68
C ILE A 571 1.53 -2.41 -11.09
N ASN A 572 1.77 -3.71 -11.28
CA ASN A 572 2.02 -4.30 -12.60
C ASN A 572 0.85 -4.08 -13.56
N VAL A 573 -0.39 -4.23 -13.09
CA VAL A 573 -1.60 -3.96 -13.89
C VAL A 573 -1.62 -2.51 -14.39
N GLU A 574 -1.30 -1.54 -13.53
CA GLU A 574 -1.31 -0.12 -13.91
C GLU A 574 -0.10 0.27 -14.77
N MET A 575 1.09 -0.23 -14.46
CA MET A 575 2.30 0.03 -15.25
C MET A 575 2.20 -0.55 -16.67
N LYS A 576 1.54 -1.70 -16.84
CA LYS A 576 1.26 -2.28 -18.15
C LYS A 576 0.46 -1.34 -19.06
N LYS A 577 -0.39 -0.47 -18.49
CA LYS A 577 -1.17 0.50 -19.27
C LYS A 577 -0.31 1.62 -19.89
N LEU A 578 0.92 1.82 -19.41
CA LEU A 578 1.86 2.77 -20.00
C LEU A 578 2.49 2.26 -21.29
N ALA A 579 2.44 0.94 -21.53
CA ALA A 579 2.97 0.35 -22.76
C ALA A 579 2.10 0.73 -23.95
N ASP A 580 2.71 1.36 -24.94
CA ASP A 580 2.09 1.66 -26.23
C ASP A 580 2.50 0.64 -27.31
N ASN A 581 3.34 -0.35 -26.95
CA ASN A 581 3.94 -1.35 -27.82
C ASN A 581 4.67 -0.74 -29.04
N ASN A 582 5.14 0.50 -28.90
CA ASN A 582 5.89 1.20 -29.93
C ASN A 582 7.15 1.86 -29.35
N THR A 583 6.98 2.75 -28.37
CA THR A 583 8.09 3.43 -27.68
C THR A 583 8.28 2.94 -26.25
N VAL A 584 7.21 2.43 -25.62
CA VAL A 584 7.21 1.90 -24.25
C VAL A 584 6.66 0.47 -24.25
N PHE A 585 7.39 -0.43 -23.62
CA PHE A 585 7.11 -1.86 -23.53
C PHE A 585 7.04 -2.29 -22.08
N PHE A 586 6.14 -3.22 -21.76
CA PHE A 586 6.02 -3.77 -20.42
C PHE A 586 6.20 -5.29 -20.45
N ILE A 587 7.08 -5.81 -19.59
CA ILE A 587 7.39 -7.23 -19.45
C ILE A 587 6.88 -7.71 -18.09
N ASP A 588 5.95 -8.66 -18.09
CA ASP A 588 5.53 -9.37 -16.90
C ASP A 588 6.26 -10.72 -16.81
N LEU A 589 7.18 -10.84 -15.85
CA LEU A 589 7.92 -12.08 -15.61
C LEU A 589 7.19 -13.03 -14.65
N THR A 590 6.09 -12.60 -14.03
CA THR A 590 5.34 -13.38 -13.02
C THR A 590 5.01 -14.80 -13.49
N PRO A 591 4.49 -15.02 -14.73
CA PRO A 591 4.15 -16.36 -15.19
C PRO A 591 5.35 -17.30 -15.34
N ASN A 592 6.57 -16.74 -15.46
CA ASN A 592 7.80 -17.52 -15.62
C ASN A 592 8.51 -17.79 -14.28
N LEU A 593 8.15 -17.03 -13.24
CA LEU A 593 8.80 -17.09 -11.94
C LEU A 593 7.92 -17.76 -10.87
N THR A 594 6.69 -18.16 -11.24
CA THR A 594 5.75 -18.82 -10.33
C THR A 594 5.32 -20.19 -10.82
N ASP A 595 5.01 -21.07 -9.87
CA ASP A 595 4.40 -22.37 -10.15
C ASP A 595 2.89 -22.23 -10.46
N SER A 596 2.24 -23.36 -10.73
CA SER A 596 0.79 -23.41 -11.03
C SER A 596 -0.12 -22.90 -9.90
N SER A 597 0.40 -22.78 -8.67
CA SER A 597 -0.29 -22.24 -7.51
C SER A 597 0.00 -20.75 -7.25
N GLY A 598 0.85 -20.14 -8.08
CA GLY A 598 1.24 -18.74 -7.97
C GLY A 598 2.33 -18.47 -6.93
N HIS A 599 2.97 -19.51 -6.39
CA HIS A 599 4.13 -19.37 -5.50
C HIS A 599 5.42 -19.26 -6.30
N GLN A 600 6.44 -18.59 -5.75
CA GLN A 600 7.77 -18.53 -6.36
C GLN A 600 8.31 -19.94 -6.61
N ILE A 601 8.91 -20.15 -7.78
CA ILE A 601 9.71 -21.35 -8.06
C ILE A 601 11.06 -21.17 -7.34
N PRO A 602 11.35 -21.89 -6.25
CA PRO A 602 12.48 -21.57 -5.37
C PRO A 602 13.84 -21.55 -6.07
N GLU A 603 14.04 -22.38 -7.08
CA GLU A 603 15.30 -22.49 -7.83
C GLU A 603 15.59 -21.25 -8.69
N LEU A 604 14.57 -20.45 -9.01
CA LEU A 604 14.70 -19.22 -9.78
C LEU A 604 15.04 -18.00 -8.90
N PHE A 605 15.07 -18.19 -7.59
CA PHE A 605 15.42 -17.16 -6.61
C PHE A 605 16.64 -17.60 -5.80
N ASN A 606 17.38 -16.63 -5.29
CA ASN A 606 18.36 -16.87 -4.24
C ASN A 606 17.63 -17.19 -2.93
N GLY A 607 18.36 -17.73 -1.94
CA GLY A 607 17.79 -18.11 -0.64
C GLY A 607 17.19 -16.96 0.19
N ASP A 608 17.22 -15.73 -0.30
CA ASP A 608 16.54 -14.57 0.30
C ASP A 608 15.11 -14.35 -0.22
N HIS A 609 14.65 -15.18 -1.18
CA HIS A 609 13.32 -15.11 -1.79
C HIS A 609 12.96 -13.75 -2.43
N LEU A 610 13.98 -12.93 -2.71
CA LEU A 610 13.83 -11.60 -3.30
C LEU A 610 14.60 -11.47 -4.61
N HIS A 611 15.88 -11.84 -4.58
CA HIS A 611 16.75 -11.71 -5.74
C HIS A 611 16.69 -12.97 -6.60
N LEU A 612 16.73 -12.79 -7.92
CA LEU A 612 16.76 -13.91 -8.86
C LEU A 612 18.10 -14.64 -8.74
N SER A 613 18.04 -15.97 -8.88
CA SER A 613 19.24 -16.80 -9.09
C SER A 613 19.81 -16.55 -10.50
N LEU A 614 20.92 -17.20 -10.84
CA LEU A 614 21.45 -17.17 -12.21
C LEU A 614 20.40 -17.67 -13.22
N ASP A 615 19.65 -18.72 -12.88
CA ASP A 615 18.60 -19.30 -13.73
C ASP A 615 17.38 -18.38 -13.85
N GLY A 616 16.95 -17.74 -12.76
CA GLY A 616 15.90 -16.71 -12.82
C GLY A 616 16.33 -15.48 -13.64
N SER A 617 17.60 -15.08 -13.51
CA SER A 617 18.19 -13.97 -14.26
C SER A 617 18.35 -14.30 -15.75
N LEU A 618 18.56 -15.58 -16.10
CA LEU A 618 18.59 -16.05 -17.47
C LEU A 618 17.23 -15.83 -18.15
N ILE A 619 16.11 -16.16 -17.48
CA ILE A 619 14.75 -15.90 -18.01
C ILE A 619 14.59 -14.42 -18.34
N THR A 620 14.93 -13.55 -17.39
CA THR A 620 14.89 -12.09 -17.59
C THR A 620 15.73 -11.69 -18.80
N SER A 621 16.94 -12.24 -18.91
CA SER A 621 17.87 -11.87 -19.98
C SER A 621 17.47 -12.36 -21.35
N THR A 622 16.87 -13.54 -21.44
CA THR A 622 16.29 -14.07 -22.67
C THR A 622 15.14 -13.19 -23.15
N VAL A 623 14.20 -12.84 -22.26
CA VAL A 623 13.02 -12.02 -22.62
C VAL A 623 13.42 -10.60 -23.01
N VAL A 624 14.30 -9.96 -22.22
CA VAL A 624 14.76 -8.59 -22.50
C VAL A 624 15.63 -8.54 -23.75
N THR A 625 16.48 -9.53 -23.99
CA THR A 625 17.28 -9.59 -25.21
C THR A 625 16.40 -9.81 -26.44
N PHE A 626 15.40 -10.68 -26.36
CA PHE A 626 14.45 -10.89 -27.46
C PHE A 626 13.73 -9.60 -27.84
N LEU A 627 13.15 -8.90 -26.86
CA LEU A 627 12.50 -7.60 -27.08
C LEU A 627 13.51 -6.52 -27.51
N GLY A 628 14.69 -6.46 -26.92
CA GLY A 628 15.74 -5.50 -27.30
C GLY A 628 16.23 -5.70 -28.75
N ILE A 629 16.27 -6.94 -29.24
CA ILE A 629 16.59 -7.29 -30.63
C ILE A 629 15.44 -6.87 -31.56
N GLU A 630 14.17 -7.10 -31.19
CA GLU A 630 13.01 -6.64 -31.96
C GLU A 630 12.89 -5.10 -32.01
N LEU A 631 13.30 -4.40 -30.96
CA LEU A 631 13.08 -2.95 -30.80
C LEU A 631 14.20 -2.06 -31.36
N CYS A 632 15.43 -2.55 -31.39
CA CYS A 632 16.56 -1.91 -32.09
C CYS A 632 16.55 -2.12 -33.61
N SER A 633 15.61 -2.92 -34.13
CA SER A 633 15.59 -3.37 -35.52
C SER A 633 15.27 -2.27 -36.56
N ALA A 634 14.97 -1.04 -36.14
CA ALA A 634 14.79 0.07 -37.07
C ALA A 634 16.09 0.69 -37.59
N ASP A 635 17.23 0.58 -36.87
CA ASP A 635 18.53 1.10 -37.32
C ASP A 635 19.74 0.34 -36.70
N VAL A 636 19.54 -0.94 -36.42
CA VAL A 636 20.62 -1.90 -36.19
C VAL A 636 20.45 -2.96 -37.27
N GLN A 637 21.42 -3.05 -38.17
CA GLN A 637 21.56 -4.21 -39.04
C GLN A 637 21.35 -5.45 -38.16
N PRO A 638 20.43 -6.37 -38.51
CA PRO A 638 20.14 -7.55 -37.70
C PRO A 638 21.46 -8.21 -37.33
N TRP A 639 21.53 -8.76 -36.12
CA TRP A 639 22.53 -9.77 -35.81
C TRP A 639 22.44 -10.82 -36.92
N GLU A 640 23.39 -10.78 -37.86
CA GLU A 640 23.56 -11.85 -38.81
C GLU A 640 23.85 -13.10 -37.97
N PRO A 641 23.08 -14.19 -38.12
CA PRO A 641 23.66 -15.47 -37.82
C PRO A 641 24.84 -15.61 -38.79
N SER A 642 26.07 -15.51 -38.28
CA SER A 642 27.24 -16.00 -39.03
C SER A 642 26.90 -17.43 -39.47
N PRO A 643 26.69 -17.66 -40.77
CA PRO A 643 27.70 -17.53 -41.82
C PRO A 643 27.27 -16.62 -42.99
N THR A 644 28.23 -16.17 -43.79
CA THR A 644 27.98 -15.43 -45.04
C THR A 644 26.82 -16.02 -45.86
N GLY A 645 25.73 -15.25 -46.04
CA GLY A 645 24.65 -15.58 -46.99
C GLY A 645 23.27 -15.91 -46.40
N TRP A 646 23.10 -16.12 -45.09
CA TRP A 646 21.80 -16.50 -44.51
C TRP A 646 20.70 -15.46 -44.75
N THR A 647 20.98 -14.18 -44.48
CA THR A 647 20.06 -13.06 -44.71
C THR A 647 19.65 -12.95 -46.18
N GLN A 648 20.57 -13.25 -47.10
CA GLN A 648 20.26 -13.27 -48.52
C GLN A 648 19.31 -14.42 -48.86
N ARG A 649 19.56 -15.63 -48.33
CA ARG A 649 18.65 -16.76 -48.54
C ARG A 649 17.24 -16.51 -48.01
N HIS A 650 17.10 -15.87 -46.85
CA HIS A 650 15.79 -15.42 -46.35
C HIS A 650 15.11 -14.44 -47.33
N LYS A 651 15.83 -13.42 -47.81
CA LYS A 651 15.31 -12.47 -48.80
C LYS A 651 14.88 -13.17 -50.09
N ASP A 652 15.65 -14.16 -50.53
CA ASP A 652 15.34 -14.96 -51.71
C ASP A 652 14.06 -15.79 -51.50
N LEU A 653 13.87 -16.36 -50.30
CA LEU A 653 12.64 -17.07 -49.93
C LEU A 653 11.43 -16.12 -49.84
N VAL A 654 11.56 -14.94 -49.25
CA VAL A 654 10.49 -13.91 -49.24
C VAL A 654 10.11 -13.53 -50.67
N LYS A 655 11.11 -13.33 -51.55
CA LYS A 655 10.87 -13.04 -52.97
C LYS A 655 10.18 -14.22 -53.66
N TYR A 656 10.66 -15.44 -53.43
CA TYR A 656 10.06 -16.66 -53.97
C TYR A 656 8.59 -16.80 -53.57
N THR A 657 8.28 -16.55 -52.29
CA THR A 657 6.90 -16.50 -51.76
C THR A 657 6.06 -15.49 -52.51
N HIS A 658 6.55 -14.26 -52.64
CA HIS A 658 5.83 -13.21 -53.34
C HIS A 658 5.51 -13.59 -54.80
N ASP A 659 6.50 -14.12 -55.51
CA ASP A 659 6.41 -14.49 -56.92
C ASP A 659 5.51 -15.72 -57.16
N HIS A 660 5.49 -16.67 -56.21
CA HIS A 660 4.86 -17.99 -56.39
C HIS A 660 3.68 -18.27 -55.45
N GLN A 661 3.23 -17.32 -54.64
CA GLN A 661 2.19 -17.48 -53.61
C GLN A 661 0.91 -18.22 -54.07
N LYS A 662 0.53 -18.11 -55.36
CA LYS A 662 -0.64 -18.80 -55.93
C LYS A 662 -0.40 -20.27 -56.27
N GLN A 663 0.85 -20.66 -56.47
CA GLN A 663 1.29 -22.02 -56.84
C GLN A 663 1.66 -22.83 -55.59
N ILE A 664 1.90 -22.16 -54.46
CA ILE A 664 2.27 -22.80 -53.19
C ILE A 664 0.99 -23.23 -52.46
N HIS A 665 0.73 -24.53 -52.49
CA HIS A 665 -0.42 -25.19 -51.86
C HIS A 665 -0.10 -25.86 -50.53
N GLY A 666 1.19 -25.99 -50.21
CA GLY A 666 1.69 -26.41 -48.91
C GLY A 666 3.16 -26.08 -48.77
N PHE A 667 3.73 -26.24 -47.58
CA PHE A 667 5.16 -26.03 -47.44
C PHE A 667 5.78 -26.79 -46.26
N PHE A 668 7.07 -27.08 -46.38
CA PHE A 668 7.92 -27.56 -45.29
C PHE A 668 8.72 -26.38 -44.75
N ILE A 669 8.81 -26.26 -43.44
CA ILE A 669 9.62 -25.25 -42.76
C ILE A 669 10.52 -25.90 -41.71
N GLY A 670 11.76 -25.44 -41.63
CA GLY A 670 12.74 -25.98 -40.69
C GLY A 670 14.17 -25.60 -41.03
N ALA A 671 15.10 -26.40 -40.51
CA ALA A 671 16.53 -26.19 -40.65
C ALA A 671 17.14 -27.07 -41.76
N SER A 672 18.31 -27.67 -41.50
CA SER A 672 19.11 -28.36 -42.51
C SER A 672 18.52 -29.65 -43.07
N ILE A 673 17.66 -30.37 -42.33
CA ILE A 673 16.94 -31.54 -42.87
C ILE A 673 15.98 -31.11 -44.00
N VAL A 674 15.32 -29.95 -43.85
CA VAL A 674 14.45 -29.44 -44.92
C VAL A 674 15.28 -28.82 -46.03
N ASP A 675 16.35 -28.09 -45.68
CA ASP A 675 17.24 -27.45 -46.65
C ASP A 675 17.90 -28.48 -47.60
N ASN A 676 18.33 -29.62 -47.07
CA ASN A 676 19.01 -30.67 -47.83
C ASN A 676 18.10 -31.44 -48.80
N TYR A 677 16.79 -31.19 -48.84
CA TYR A 677 15.98 -31.59 -50.00
C TYR A 677 16.38 -30.83 -51.28
N GLN A 678 17.12 -29.73 -51.19
CA GLN A 678 17.69 -29.06 -52.36
C GLN A 678 18.90 -29.81 -52.94
N THR A 679 19.48 -30.75 -52.18
CA THR A 679 20.68 -31.52 -52.54
C THR A 679 20.41 -33.01 -52.43
N ASP A 680 20.62 -33.61 -51.26
CA ASP A 680 20.62 -35.06 -51.03
C ASP A 680 19.23 -35.70 -51.20
N GLY A 681 18.18 -34.96 -50.85
CA GLY A 681 16.79 -35.42 -50.99
C GLY A 681 16.10 -34.97 -52.28
N LYS A 682 16.82 -34.36 -53.23
CA LYS A 682 16.19 -33.62 -54.34
C LYS A 682 15.28 -34.48 -55.22
N GLU A 683 15.71 -35.69 -55.58
CA GLU A 683 14.90 -36.59 -56.42
C GLU A 683 13.59 -36.99 -55.73
N LEU A 684 13.63 -37.21 -54.40
CA LEU A 684 12.45 -37.52 -53.60
C LEU A 684 11.56 -36.29 -53.44
N TRP A 685 12.13 -35.12 -53.22
CA TRP A 685 11.38 -33.87 -53.15
C TRP A 685 10.59 -33.59 -54.43
N ASP A 686 11.26 -33.73 -55.58
CA ASP A 686 10.66 -33.51 -56.89
C ASP A 686 9.48 -34.48 -57.14
N SER A 687 9.61 -35.75 -56.72
CA SER A 687 8.59 -36.78 -56.92
C SER A 687 7.43 -36.72 -55.91
N TYR A 688 7.69 -36.49 -54.61
CA TYR A 688 6.67 -36.52 -53.57
C TYR A 688 5.94 -35.18 -53.35
N TYR A 689 6.65 -34.05 -53.48
CA TYR A 689 6.20 -32.76 -52.95
C TYR A 689 6.12 -31.66 -54.00
N ALA A 690 7.16 -31.47 -54.83
CA ALA A 690 7.22 -30.35 -55.77
C ALA A 690 6.06 -30.36 -56.77
N ALA A 691 5.73 -31.53 -57.33
CA ALA A 691 4.60 -31.72 -58.26
C ALA A 691 3.22 -31.38 -57.65
N LYS A 692 3.12 -31.33 -56.31
CA LYS A 692 1.89 -30.98 -55.58
C LYS A 692 1.83 -29.50 -55.18
N GLY A 693 2.79 -28.68 -55.62
CA GLY A 693 2.90 -27.28 -55.24
C GLY A 693 3.35 -27.08 -53.79
N VAL A 694 4.18 -27.99 -53.27
CA VAL A 694 4.77 -27.85 -51.92
C VAL A 694 6.11 -27.11 -52.01
N ALA A 695 6.25 -26.05 -51.22
CA ALA A 695 7.47 -25.24 -51.16
C ALA A 695 8.41 -25.66 -50.02
N ASN A 696 9.71 -25.43 -50.23
CA ASN A 696 10.78 -25.73 -49.27
C ASN A 696 11.26 -24.42 -48.61
N TYR A 697 10.97 -24.25 -47.32
CA TYR A 697 11.48 -23.14 -46.48
C TYR A 697 12.50 -23.64 -45.45
N GLY A 698 13.33 -24.61 -45.85
CA GLY A 698 14.47 -25.07 -45.09
C GLY A 698 15.66 -24.12 -45.23
N LEU A 699 16.27 -23.73 -44.11
CA LEU A 699 17.55 -23.04 -44.11
C LEU A 699 18.52 -23.72 -43.14
N GLY A 700 19.62 -24.25 -43.66
CA GLY A 700 20.66 -24.90 -42.87
C GLY A 700 21.21 -23.98 -41.78
N GLY A 701 21.40 -24.55 -40.59
CA GLY A 701 21.90 -23.81 -39.41
C GLY A 701 20.82 -23.12 -38.56
N ASP A 702 19.57 -23.10 -39.01
CA ASP A 702 18.48 -22.48 -38.24
C ASP A 702 18.28 -23.14 -36.87
N SER A 703 18.14 -22.32 -35.82
CA SER A 703 17.49 -22.69 -34.56
C SER A 703 15.99 -22.40 -34.60
N THR A 704 15.27 -22.80 -33.55
CA THR A 704 13.85 -22.48 -33.38
C THR A 704 13.60 -20.96 -33.46
N SER A 705 14.47 -20.15 -32.86
CA SER A 705 14.42 -18.69 -32.95
C SER A 705 14.56 -18.14 -34.38
N ASN A 706 15.42 -18.75 -35.21
CA ASN A 706 15.63 -18.32 -36.59
C ASN A 706 14.37 -18.60 -37.43
N VAL A 707 13.80 -19.80 -37.28
CA VAL A 707 12.56 -20.17 -37.99
C VAL A 707 11.41 -19.26 -37.60
N LEU A 708 11.21 -19.03 -36.29
CA LEU A 708 10.16 -18.13 -35.80
C LEU A 708 10.33 -16.72 -36.37
N TRP A 709 11.56 -16.20 -36.33
CA TRP A 709 11.86 -14.88 -36.89
C TRP A 709 11.52 -14.80 -38.38
N ARG A 710 11.86 -15.81 -39.19
CA ARG A 710 11.54 -15.82 -40.63
C ARG A 710 10.03 -15.80 -40.90
N ILE A 711 9.26 -16.56 -40.12
CA ILE A 711 7.79 -16.58 -40.20
C ILE A 711 7.21 -15.20 -39.90
N GLN A 712 7.71 -14.53 -38.86
CA GLN A 712 7.28 -13.18 -38.46
C GLN A 712 7.74 -12.11 -39.46
N ASN A 713 8.85 -12.35 -40.16
CA ASN A 713 9.44 -11.43 -41.14
C ASN A 713 9.05 -11.80 -42.58
N LYS A 714 7.75 -12.05 -42.78
CA LYS A 714 7.08 -12.12 -44.08
C LYS A 714 7.47 -13.29 -45.00
N GLU A 715 8.29 -14.23 -44.55
CA GLU A 715 8.75 -15.31 -45.44
C GLU A 715 7.61 -16.18 -45.96
N VAL A 716 6.54 -16.33 -45.18
CA VAL A 716 5.35 -17.12 -45.56
C VAL A 716 4.10 -16.25 -45.74
N ASP A 717 4.21 -14.93 -45.66
CA ASP A 717 3.04 -14.04 -45.72
C ASP A 717 2.40 -14.04 -47.12
N GLY A 718 1.07 -14.00 -47.15
CA GLY A 718 0.28 -14.04 -48.39
C GLY A 718 0.01 -15.45 -48.93
N LEU A 719 0.62 -16.49 -48.35
CA LEU A 719 0.32 -17.87 -48.70
C LEU A 719 -1.08 -18.31 -48.25
N THR A 720 -1.64 -19.31 -48.94
CA THR A 720 -2.88 -19.99 -48.56
C THR A 720 -2.68 -21.51 -48.52
N PRO A 721 -1.77 -22.00 -47.66
CA PRO A 721 -1.39 -23.41 -47.64
C PRO A 721 -2.56 -24.27 -47.14
N LYS A 722 -2.69 -25.47 -47.71
CA LYS A 722 -3.57 -26.53 -47.21
C LYS A 722 -2.87 -27.37 -46.15
N VAL A 723 -1.55 -27.56 -46.30
CA VAL A 723 -0.72 -28.37 -45.42
C VAL A 723 0.58 -27.64 -45.10
N ILE A 724 0.95 -27.62 -43.82
CA ILE A 724 2.22 -27.08 -43.32
C ILE A 724 2.95 -28.19 -42.59
N VAL A 725 4.17 -28.48 -42.98
CA VAL A 725 5.03 -29.49 -42.33
C VAL A 725 6.14 -28.78 -41.57
N ILE A 726 6.15 -28.97 -40.25
CA ILE A 726 7.12 -28.36 -39.35
C ILE A 726 8.09 -29.46 -38.95
N THR A 727 9.34 -29.33 -39.37
CA THR A 727 10.38 -30.25 -38.90
C THR A 727 10.99 -29.76 -37.60
N SER A 728 11.30 -30.71 -36.74
CA SER A 728 12.07 -30.52 -35.50
C SER A 728 13.55 -30.21 -35.68
N GLY A 729 14.09 -30.28 -36.91
CA GLY A 729 15.48 -30.00 -37.23
C GLY A 729 16.09 -28.71 -36.65
N PRO A 730 15.33 -27.61 -36.41
CA PRO A 730 15.84 -26.44 -35.70
C PRO A 730 16.23 -26.72 -34.26
N GLY A 731 15.65 -27.77 -33.66
CA GLY A 731 15.90 -28.23 -32.31
C GLY A 731 17.33 -28.68 -32.08
N PHE A 732 17.95 -29.39 -33.03
CA PHE A 732 19.36 -29.80 -32.89
C PHE A 732 20.29 -28.58 -32.84
N ASN A 733 20.16 -27.66 -33.78
CA ASN A 733 20.92 -26.40 -33.81
C ASN A 733 20.60 -25.49 -32.62
N SER A 734 19.44 -25.71 -31.97
CA SER A 734 19.09 -25.05 -30.71
C SER A 734 19.74 -25.75 -29.53
N MET A 735 19.82 -27.09 -29.50
CA MET A 735 20.38 -27.90 -28.41
C MET A 735 21.91 -27.97 -28.40
N ASN A 736 22.58 -27.83 -29.55
CA ASN A 736 24.04 -27.94 -29.69
C ASN A 736 24.77 -26.58 -29.58
N ARG A 737 24.16 -25.60 -28.91
CA ARG A 737 24.78 -24.28 -28.62
C ARG A 737 25.53 -24.32 -27.29
N ASN A 738 26.38 -23.32 -27.05
CA ASN A 738 27.05 -23.13 -25.77
C ASN A 738 26.66 -21.78 -25.16
N PRO A 739 25.99 -21.74 -23.98
CA PRO A 739 25.49 -22.91 -23.24
C PRO A 739 24.36 -23.63 -23.98
N SER A 740 24.26 -24.95 -23.77
CA SER A 740 23.22 -25.78 -24.37
C SER A 740 21.88 -25.48 -23.71
N PRO A 741 20.87 -24.98 -24.43
CA PRO A 741 19.54 -24.70 -23.88
C PRO A 741 18.91 -25.96 -23.28
N SER A 742 18.02 -25.75 -22.30
CA SER A 742 17.25 -26.84 -21.71
C SER A 742 16.23 -27.40 -22.70
N ALA A 743 15.79 -28.64 -22.52
CA ALA A 743 14.70 -29.21 -23.33
C ALA A 743 13.41 -28.35 -23.29
N PRO A 744 12.99 -27.80 -22.12
CA PRO A 744 11.89 -26.83 -22.04
C PRO A 744 12.07 -25.58 -22.90
N ASP A 745 13.28 -25.01 -23.01
CA ASP A 745 13.51 -23.80 -23.81
C ASP A 745 13.33 -24.07 -25.31
N VAL A 746 13.84 -25.21 -25.78
CA VAL A 746 13.70 -25.65 -27.17
C VAL A 746 12.24 -25.99 -27.49
N LEU A 747 11.55 -26.66 -26.57
CA LEU A 747 10.12 -26.96 -26.67
C LEU A 747 9.28 -25.68 -26.79
N ARG A 748 9.57 -24.66 -25.98
CA ARG A 748 8.86 -23.38 -26.01
C ARG A 748 8.96 -22.71 -27.38
N GLY A 749 10.17 -22.63 -27.95
CA GLY A 749 10.35 -22.08 -29.29
C GLY A 749 9.60 -22.85 -30.37
N GLN A 750 9.47 -24.18 -30.23
CA GLN A 750 8.66 -24.99 -31.15
C GLN A 750 7.16 -24.78 -30.97
N GLN A 751 6.69 -24.63 -29.73
CA GLN A 751 5.30 -24.27 -29.44
C GLN A 751 4.94 -22.90 -30.01
N GLU A 752 5.86 -21.93 -29.95
CA GLU A 752 5.67 -20.60 -30.54
C GLU A 752 5.60 -20.64 -32.07
N ILE A 753 6.47 -21.42 -32.74
CA ILE A 753 6.38 -21.63 -34.20
C ILE A 753 5.00 -22.21 -34.58
N VAL A 754 4.53 -23.23 -33.86
CA VAL A 754 3.20 -23.81 -34.10
C VAL A 754 2.11 -22.76 -33.87
N SER A 755 2.18 -22.00 -32.78
CA SER A 755 1.22 -20.94 -32.44
C SER A 755 1.16 -19.85 -33.52
N GLU A 756 2.31 -19.32 -33.94
CA GLU A 756 2.43 -18.27 -34.95
C GLU A 756 1.87 -18.72 -36.30
N LEU A 757 2.23 -19.93 -36.73
CA LEU A 757 1.69 -20.50 -37.96
C LEU A 757 0.18 -20.74 -37.85
N ARG A 758 -0.34 -21.13 -36.67
CA ARG A 758 -1.79 -21.37 -36.47
C ARG A 758 -2.57 -20.08 -36.53
N ALA A 759 -2.00 -19.00 -35.99
CA ALA A 759 -2.56 -17.67 -36.09
C ALA A 759 -2.59 -17.17 -37.55
N LYS A 760 -1.51 -17.39 -38.31
CA LYS A 760 -1.42 -16.98 -39.73
C LYS A 760 -2.28 -17.83 -40.66
N PHE A 761 -2.41 -19.14 -40.40
CA PHE A 761 -3.03 -20.10 -41.32
C PHE A 761 -4.06 -20.99 -40.61
N THR A 762 -5.19 -20.38 -40.24
CA THR A 762 -6.26 -21.07 -39.48
C THR A 762 -6.89 -22.26 -40.21
N ALA A 763 -6.90 -22.24 -41.55
CA ALA A 763 -7.48 -23.28 -42.39
C ALA A 763 -6.50 -24.41 -42.76
N ALA A 764 -5.20 -24.25 -42.51
CA ALA A 764 -4.19 -25.23 -42.87
C ALA A 764 -4.14 -26.37 -41.84
N LYS A 765 -3.93 -27.61 -42.33
CA LYS A 765 -3.52 -28.72 -41.48
C LYS A 765 -2.01 -28.66 -41.24
N MET A 766 -1.58 -28.97 -40.02
CA MET A 766 -0.18 -28.94 -39.62
C MET A 766 0.32 -30.32 -39.24
N LEU A 767 1.47 -30.72 -39.78
CA LEU A 767 2.17 -31.93 -39.38
C LEU A 767 3.48 -31.54 -38.71
N ILE A 768 3.61 -31.84 -37.42
CA ILE A 768 4.83 -31.71 -36.64
C ILE A 768 5.60 -33.03 -36.74
N ILE A 769 6.83 -32.98 -37.25
CA ILE A 769 7.72 -34.13 -37.25
C ILE A 769 8.65 -34.03 -36.04
N GLY A 770 8.65 -35.07 -35.19
CA GLY A 770 9.49 -35.15 -34.00
C GLY A 770 10.99 -35.09 -34.31
N HIS A 771 11.80 -34.76 -33.30
CA HIS A 771 13.26 -34.76 -33.34
C HIS A 771 13.77 -36.13 -33.75
N THR A 772 14.66 -36.15 -34.74
CA THR A 772 15.33 -37.37 -35.19
C THR A 772 16.33 -37.86 -34.13
N PRO A 773 16.62 -39.17 -34.06
CA PRO A 773 17.62 -39.70 -33.13
C PRO A 773 18.99 -39.07 -33.41
N TYR A 774 19.81 -38.89 -32.37
CA TYR A 774 21.17 -38.40 -32.47
C TYR A 774 22.13 -39.22 -31.60
N THR A 775 23.40 -39.30 -31.99
CA THR A 775 24.40 -40.16 -31.32
C THR A 775 24.87 -39.62 -29.97
N ASN A 776 24.81 -38.31 -29.75
CA ASN A 776 25.13 -37.73 -28.43
C ASN A 776 24.02 -38.08 -27.42
N PRO A 777 24.32 -38.79 -26.30
CA PRO A 777 23.30 -39.23 -25.35
C PRO A 777 22.49 -38.10 -24.70
N SER A 778 23.12 -36.95 -24.43
CA SER A 778 22.45 -35.79 -23.84
C SER A 778 21.44 -35.18 -24.80
N ILE A 779 21.83 -35.01 -26.07
CA ILE A 779 20.92 -34.49 -27.12
C ILE A 779 19.82 -35.50 -27.43
N SER A 780 20.15 -36.79 -27.46
CA SER A 780 19.19 -37.89 -27.67
C SER A 780 18.11 -37.91 -26.60
N GLU A 781 18.51 -37.79 -25.33
CA GLU A 781 17.56 -37.76 -24.20
C GLU A 781 16.68 -36.51 -24.24
N LYS A 782 17.27 -35.32 -24.48
CA LYS A 782 16.49 -34.08 -24.68
C LYS A 782 15.49 -34.22 -25.83
N SER A 783 15.90 -34.82 -26.96
CA SER A 783 15.04 -35.02 -28.13
C SER A 783 13.85 -35.91 -27.81
N LYS A 784 14.05 -37.01 -27.05
CA LYS A 784 12.96 -37.88 -26.59
C LYS A 784 11.97 -37.14 -25.70
N GLN A 785 12.47 -36.35 -24.75
CA GLN A 785 11.63 -35.54 -23.86
C GLN A 785 10.80 -34.52 -24.64
N ILE A 786 11.41 -33.82 -25.60
CA ILE A 786 10.71 -32.84 -26.44
C ILE A 786 9.65 -33.54 -27.31
N ASN A 787 9.95 -34.70 -27.89
CA ASN A 787 9.00 -35.46 -28.71
C ASN A 787 7.74 -35.87 -27.92
N VAL A 788 7.91 -36.26 -26.65
CA VAL A 788 6.77 -36.56 -25.76
C VAL A 788 5.85 -35.35 -25.61
N GLU A 789 6.42 -34.16 -25.44
CA GLU A 789 5.65 -32.93 -25.25
C GLU A 789 5.06 -32.39 -26.56
N LEU A 790 5.79 -32.42 -27.67
CA LEU A 790 5.29 -32.03 -28.99
C LEU A 790 4.10 -32.89 -29.42
N LYS A 791 4.12 -34.18 -29.10
CA LYS A 791 2.99 -35.08 -29.37
C LYS A 791 1.70 -34.59 -28.72
N LYS A 792 1.76 -33.91 -27.58
CA LYS A 792 0.58 -33.36 -26.88
C LYS A 792 -0.05 -32.18 -27.60
N LEU A 793 0.68 -31.53 -28.52
CA LEU A 793 0.14 -30.44 -29.35
C LEU A 793 -0.77 -30.97 -30.47
N ALA A 794 -0.71 -32.25 -30.78
CA ALA A 794 -1.56 -32.86 -31.79
C ALA A 794 -2.99 -33.01 -31.27
N ASP A 795 -3.94 -32.39 -31.97
CA ASP A 795 -5.38 -32.55 -31.74
C ASP A 795 -6.01 -33.63 -32.64
N ASN A 796 -5.20 -34.22 -33.55
CA ASN A 796 -5.61 -35.19 -34.58
C ASN A 796 -6.74 -34.69 -35.50
N ASN A 797 -6.86 -33.37 -35.64
CA ASN A 797 -7.83 -32.73 -36.49
C ASN A 797 -7.18 -31.66 -37.38
N THR A 798 -6.51 -30.70 -36.74
CA THR A 798 -5.81 -29.58 -37.40
C THR A 798 -4.30 -29.62 -37.18
N VAL A 799 -3.83 -30.22 -36.08
CA VAL A 799 -2.42 -30.43 -35.76
C VAL A 799 -2.18 -31.92 -35.54
N PHE A 800 -1.21 -32.46 -36.27
CA PHE A 800 -0.81 -33.86 -36.27
C PHE A 800 0.66 -33.95 -35.84
N PHE A 801 1.04 -35.07 -35.24
CA PHE A 801 2.41 -35.34 -34.84
C PHE A 801 2.85 -36.72 -35.32
N ILE A 802 4.06 -36.81 -35.87
CA ILE A 802 4.70 -38.09 -36.23
C ILE A 802 6.08 -38.21 -35.58
N ASP A 803 6.31 -39.32 -34.91
CA ASP A 803 7.62 -39.70 -34.39
C ASP A 803 8.26 -40.71 -35.34
N LEU A 804 9.35 -40.30 -35.97
CA LEU A 804 10.10 -41.13 -36.91
C LEU A 804 11.28 -41.85 -36.27
N THR A 805 11.51 -41.66 -34.96
CA THR A 805 12.58 -42.33 -34.23
C THR A 805 12.58 -43.85 -34.45
N PRO A 806 11.43 -44.57 -34.32
CA PRO A 806 11.41 -46.02 -34.51
C PRO A 806 11.75 -46.49 -35.94
N ASN A 807 11.74 -45.58 -36.92
CA ASN A 807 12.07 -45.87 -38.31
C ASN A 807 13.52 -45.55 -38.66
N LEU A 808 14.19 -44.78 -37.79
CA LEU A 808 15.55 -44.31 -37.98
C LEU A 808 16.54 -44.99 -37.02
N THR A 809 16.06 -45.83 -36.11
CA THR A 809 16.88 -46.59 -35.17
C THR A 809 16.72 -48.10 -35.32
N ASP A 810 17.79 -48.84 -35.00
CA ASP A 810 17.77 -50.30 -34.87
C ASP A 810 16.99 -50.75 -33.61
N SER A 811 16.92 -52.07 -33.40
CA SER A 811 16.25 -52.66 -32.22
C SER A 811 16.87 -52.28 -30.87
N SER A 812 18.09 -51.73 -30.88
CA SER A 812 18.82 -51.27 -29.69
C SER A 812 18.64 -49.75 -29.46
N GLY A 813 17.92 -49.05 -30.35
CA GLY A 813 17.71 -47.62 -30.29
C GLY A 813 18.88 -46.77 -30.80
N HIS A 814 19.86 -47.37 -31.48
CA HIS A 814 20.93 -46.64 -32.17
C HIS A 814 20.52 -46.27 -33.59
N GLN A 815 21.04 -45.17 -34.14
CA GLN A 815 20.82 -44.79 -35.53
C GLN A 815 21.19 -45.95 -36.47
N ILE A 816 20.35 -46.22 -37.47
CA ILE A 816 20.68 -47.13 -38.57
C ILE A 816 21.73 -46.41 -39.45
N PRO A 817 23.00 -46.85 -39.49
CA PRO A 817 24.08 -46.08 -40.10
C PRO A 817 23.87 -45.73 -41.57
N GLU A 818 23.20 -46.60 -42.32
CA GLU A 818 22.91 -46.41 -43.75
C GLU A 818 21.93 -45.25 -44.01
N LEU A 819 21.12 -44.87 -43.01
CA LEU A 819 20.13 -43.80 -43.12
C LEU A 819 20.70 -42.41 -42.79
N PHE A 820 21.88 -42.33 -42.19
CA PHE A 820 22.51 -41.07 -41.76
C PHE A 820 23.85 -40.84 -42.46
N LYS A 821 24.18 -39.57 -42.68
CA LYS A 821 25.52 -39.16 -43.10
C LYS A 821 26.53 -39.37 -41.98
N SER A 822 27.81 -39.23 -42.32
CA SER A 822 28.92 -39.31 -41.37
C SER A 822 28.88 -38.27 -40.24
N ASP A 823 28.07 -37.21 -40.38
CA ASP A 823 27.84 -36.23 -39.31
C ASP A 823 26.78 -36.66 -38.29
N HIS A 824 26.16 -37.82 -38.49
CA HIS A 824 25.13 -38.40 -37.63
C HIS A 824 23.89 -37.52 -37.44
N LEU A 825 23.71 -36.48 -38.26
CA LEU A 825 22.58 -35.55 -38.19
C LEU A 825 21.74 -35.58 -39.46
N HIS A 826 22.39 -35.49 -40.62
CA HIS A 826 21.71 -35.39 -41.91
C HIS A 826 21.41 -36.76 -42.47
N LEU A 827 20.32 -36.88 -43.22
CA LEU A 827 19.90 -38.15 -43.83
C LEU A 827 20.65 -38.41 -45.14
N THR A 828 20.86 -39.69 -45.45
CA THR A 828 21.22 -40.15 -46.80
C THR A 828 19.97 -40.17 -47.69
N LEU A 829 20.12 -40.45 -48.98
CA LEU A 829 18.97 -40.66 -49.88
C LEU A 829 18.04 -41.77 -49.37
N GLU A 830 18.60 -42.87 -48.84
CA GLU A 830 17.84 -43.96 -48.23
C GLU A 830 17.15 -43.53 -46.92
N GLY A 831 17.81 -42.68 -46.14
CA GLY A 831 17.23 -42.00 -44.98
C GLY A 831 16.03 -41.13 -45.33
N TYR A 832 16.15 -40.28 -46.35
CA TYR A 832 15.03 -39.47 -46.87
C TYR A 832 13.91 -40.33 -47.43
N SER A 833 14.24 -41.42 -48.14
CA SER A 833 13.23 -42.36 -48.66
C SER A 833 12.39 -42.94 -47.51
N THR A 834 13.04 -43.36 -46.42
CA THR A 834 12.36 -43.84 -45.20
C THR A 834 11.53 -42.75 -44.52
N TYR A 835 12.06 -41.52 -44.47
CA TYR A 835 11.43 -40.34 -43.88
C TYR A 835 10.14 -39.96 -44.65
N ASP A 836 10.23 -39.87 -45.97
CA ASP A 836 9.14 -39.50 -46.87
C ASP A 836 8.09 -40.58 -47.01
N ASP A 837 8.48 -41.86 -47.02
CA ASP A 837 7.53 -42.97 -47.04
C ASP A 837 6.55 -42.89 -45.86
N LYS A 838 6.99 -42.38 -44.71
CA LYS A 838 6.14 -42.23 -43.53
C LYS A 838 5.29 -40.97 -43.57
N ILE A 839 5.82 -39.87 -44.10
CA ILE A 839 5.08 -38.61 -44.26
C ILE A 839 4.05 -38.70 -45.38
N ALA A 840 4.35 -39.41 -46.47
CA ALA A 840 3.44 -39.58 -47.60
C ALA A 840 2.31 -40.58 -47.30
N LYS A 841 2.53 -41.54 -46.39
CA LYS A 841 1.53 -42.54 -45.97
C LYS A 841 0.73 -42.11 -44.74
N SER A 842 1.05 -40.99 -44.09
CA SER A 842 0.19 -40.42 -43.04
C SER A 842 -0.99 -39.70 -43.69
N ASN A 843 -2.18 -40.29 -43.57
CA ASN A 843 -3.45 -39.77 -44.12
C ASN A 843 -3.88 -38.44 -43.50
#